data_AF-A0AAU0UVT2-F1
#
_entry.id   AF-A0AAU0UVT2-F1
#
_cell.length_a   1.000
_cell.length_b   1.000
_cell.length_c   1.000
_cell.angle_alpha   90.00
_cell.angle_beta   90.00
_cell.angle_gamma   90.00
#
_symmetry.space_group_name_H-M   'P 1'
#
loop_
_entity.id
_entity.type
_entity.pdbx_description
1 polymer ?
#
loop_
_entity_poly.entity_id
_entity_poly.type
_entity_poly.pdbx_seq_one_letter_code
_entity_poly.pdbx_strand_id
1 'polypeptide(L)'
;MDVESLWEMRDPGGDLGDPLGGDAGRRARPGADRDGSPQLPPAARRVIDAVRKGGAGGMFPPVVTSGPEGTVAIDRLLGGETDARMIEHALHDRRFAPLLDLWDRLDAWCAYAGPRYSDVVSVGILDITNADIFGPMVCEAFVACAAGRPHYARDRVAEWAVRCEEFLTLFLDRLLRDMNDCWPEQPAFRGPVVGLWAHGEETHNGRQRVLRLDCAGGGRVAYKPRPASGELLFTASAEPPASAGAAPPVALPGSAPPASLFDLLNHAPTASGEVRLPVLACWPGAEPGYLWQEWIEPPAQWGPIRASGPWELTGTRLTPGESGQFWRRTGSLTAAMFAFGITDMIGGNVVTGSRPGDPEPLLYPIDLEIFFCRVPRLYDTGLLHDATAEIDQHHVGLERTARWCDAEGPPVCWTERPTGELRLYRRRAPLTREETRNVVADTGGRAGYGPYLPAMLRGMFDAWTLMCRQRAAIRAFLSTATAGHHVRVLRQPTFRYFDALVPRWLSGGGAAPHPTDPDVHFDRAERDQLRRLDVPYFVRSLEGGPVLSVEPPPVPFGTAPVAARPEPEGGWPPLRELLEGENLTLAGLGVALRDAVEHVFDDVTDHVVTDGLLGVRLHLQSPAEGQVAFDWPEAGRRITYLWDRRKVRLRIDPVDAPEAPVEPAPAGEIRRRLLRLDRLDGAVRTPWADGGMSDTTAERRLRDLTDAGITWLTTVVADHGWPGRALVGAEAATAASRLVQHAREHLDFRRHCLELMRDAAERGDLAWREIAYLTDELRVTDGLPQVYGTKFEPVDGVLVPWPVEDPQDVDRRRAALGMEPLADHTDRIRRRFPLTGREAS
;
A
#
# COMPACT_ATOMS: atom_id res chain seq x y z
N MET A 1 -24.76 3.85 8.30
CA MET A 1 -23.63 4.08 9.22
C MET A 1 -24.20 4.57 10.54
N ASP A 2 -24.51 3.67 11.48
CA ASP A 2 -24.71 4.08 12.88
C ASP A 2 -23.34 4.03 13.56
N VAL A 3 -22.71 5.18 13.70
CA VAL A 3 -21.40 5.33 14.34
C VAL A 3 -21.53 6.30 15.50
N GLU A 4 -20.98 5.92 16.64
CA GLU A 4 -20.92 6.76 17.84
C GLU A 4 -20.20 8.08 17.50
N SER A 5 -20.93 9.20 17.64
CA SER A 5 -20.40 10.53 17.36
C SER A 5 -19.42 10.94 18.43
N LEU A 6 -18.24 11.42 18.03
CA LEU A 6 -17.22 11.95 18.95
C LEU A 6 -17.57 13.37 19.41
N TRP A 7 -18.10 14.19 18.50
CA TRP A 7 -18.49 15.58 18.73
C TRP A 7 -19.37 16.10 17.58
N GLU A 8 -20.11 17.20 17.80
CA GLU A 8 -21.00 17.82 16.81
C GLU A 8 -20.71 19.33 16.68
N MET A 9 -20.73 19.84 15.44
CA MET A 9 -20.58 21.26 15.11
C MET A 9 -21.83 21.75 14.36
N ARG A 10 -22.42 22.87 14.80
CA ARG A 10 -23.70 23.40 14.28
C ARG A 10 -23.57 24.85 13.84
N ASP A 11 -24.33 25.24 12.82
CA ASP A 11 -24.50 26.65 12.44
C ASP A 11 -25.48 27.32 13.42
N PRO A 12 -25.06 28.36 14.18
CA PRO A 12 -25.94 29.08 15.09
C PRO A 12 -27.11 29.80 14.38
N GLY A 13 -27.06 29.98 13.06
CA GLY A 13 -28.11 30.65 12.27
C GLY A 13 -29.23 29.73 11.73
N GLY A 14 -29.14 28.40 11.95
CA GLY A 14 -30.08 27.42 11.40
C GLY A 14 -31.37 27.21 12.20
N ASP A 15 -31.49 27.80 13.39
CA ASP A 15 -32.64 27.64 14.28
C ASP A 15 -33.06 29.00 14.87
N LEU A 16 -33.78 29.79 14.07
CA LEU A 16 -34.55 30.94 14.55
C LEU A 16 -36.04 30.67 14.32
N GLY A 17 -36.58 29.75 15.11
CA GLY A 17 -37.94 29.89 15.62
C GLY A 17 -37.97 31.08 16.57
N ASP A 18 -38.57 32.17 16.11
CA ASP A 18 -38.79 33.44 16.81
C ASP A 18 -39.19 33.28 18.28
N PRO A 19 -38.50 33.97 19.22
CA PRO A 19 -39.17 34.45 20.41
C PRO A 19 -38.90 35.95 20.61
N LEU A 20 -39.92 36.75 20.28
CA LEU A 20 -40.43 37.88 21.05
C LEU A 20 -39.40 38.75 21.81
N GLY A 21 -39.08 39.89 21.19
CA GLY A 21 -39.07 41.25 21.76
C GLY A 21 -38.57 41.49 23.19
N GLY A 22 -37.47 42.25 23.30
CA GLY A 22 -37.09 42.95 24.53
C GLY A 22 -35.80 43.76 24.40
N ASP A 23 -35.94 45.06 24.11
CA ASP A 23 -34.87 46.07 24.07
C ASP A 23 -34.34 46.42 25.48
N ALA A 24 -33.02 46.56 25.64
CA ALA A 24 -32.38 47.63 26.41
C ALA A 24 -30.83 47.56 26.42
N GLY A 25 -30.23 48.61 25.88
CA GLY A 25 -28.80 48.97 25.81
C GLY A 25 -27.79 48.39 26.81
N ARG A 26 -26.70 47.86 26.26
CA ARG A 26 -25.39 47.71 26.94
C ARG A 26 -24.28 48.32 26.10
N ARG A 27 -23.52 49.24 26.70
CA ARG A 27 -22.28 49.81 26.12
C ARG A 27 -21.28 48.68 25.86
N ALA A 28 -20.81 48.57 24.62
CA ALA A 28 -19.73 47.66 24.23
C ALA A 28 -18.46 47.95 25.05
N ARG A 29 -17.89 46.92 25.68
CA ARG A 29 -16.53 46.95 26.22
C ARG A 29 -15.55 46.87 25.04
N PRO A 30 -14.39 47.57 25.08
CA PRO A 30 -13.39 47.41 24.03
C PRO A 30 -12.91 45.95 24.01
N GLY A 31 -13.11 45.27 22.87
CA GLY A 31 -12.75 43.85 22.66
C GLY A 31 -13.91 42.84 22.62
N ALA A 32 -15.17 43.29 22.53
CA ALA A 32 -16.33 42.41 22.35
C ALA A 32 -17.04 42.67 21.01
N ASP A 33 -17.52 41.62 20.35
CA ASP A 33 -18.34 41.72 19.13
C ASP A 33 -19.76 42.25 19.43
N ARG A 34 -20.56 42.51 18.38
CA ARG A 34 -21.88 43.16 18.46
C ARG A 34 -22.85 42.50 19.46
N ASP A 35 -22.65 41.23 19.80
CA ASP A 35 -23.46 40.46 20.76
C ASP A 35 -22.82 40.30 22.16
N GLY A 36 -21.66 40.92 22.42
CA GLY A 36 -21.02 40.93 23.75
C GLY A 36 -20.11 39.74 24.07
N SER A 37 -19.87 38.83 23.11
CA SER A 37 -18.88 37.74 23.20
C SER A 37 -17.45 38.28 23.11
N PRO A 38 -16.48 37.69 23.85
CA PRO A 38 -15.07 38.06 23.74
C PRO A 38 -14.55 37.75 22.33
N GLN A 39 -13.89 38.72 21.69
CA GLN A 39 -13.35 38.53 20.34
C GLN A 39 -12.29 37.43 20.29
N LEU A 40 -12.34 36.61 19.24
CA LEU A 40 -11.30 35.62 18.96
C LEU A 40 -9.94 36.29 18.69
N PRO A 41 -8.81 35.62 19.01
CA PRO A 41 -7.48 36.15 18.72
C PRO A 41 -7.26 36.48 17.24
N PRO A 42 -6.35 37.42 16.91
CA PRO A 42 -6.05 37.80 15.52
C PRO A 42 -5.69 36.62 14.62
N ALA A 43 -4.86 35.68 15.08
CA ALA A 43 -4.45 34.51 14.30
C ALA A 43 -5.66 33.63 13.95
N ALA A 44 -6.53 33.35 14.92
CA ALA A 44 -7.76 32.58 14.73
C ALA A 44 -8.68 33.23 13.69
N ARG A 45 -8.88 34.55 13.75
CA ARG A 45 -9.71 35.28 12.76
C ARG A 45 -9.15 35.17 11.35
N ARG A 46 -7.81 35.23 11.20
CA ARG A 46 -7.16 35.05 9.89
C ARG A 46 -7.36 33.64 9.32
N VAL A 47 -7.25 32.61 10.15
CA VAL A 47 -7.52 31.22 9.75
C VAL A 47 -8.99 31.07 9.32
N ILE A 48 -9.93 31.59 10.11
CA ILE A 48 -11.37 31.58 9.77
C ILE A 48 -11.64 32.33 8.46
N ASP A 49 -11.03 33.50 8.25
CA ASP A 49 -11.14 34.25 7.00
C ASP A 49 -10.54 33.50 5.81
N ALA A 50 -9.46 32.73 6.01
CA ALA A 50 -8.91 31.86 4.99
C ALA A 50 -9.89 30.73 4.64
N VAL A 51 -10.48 30.06 5.64
CA VAL A 51 -11.54 29.05 5.45
C VAL A 51 -12.74 29.62 4.71
N ARG A 52 -13.19 30.82 5.09
CA ARG A 52 -14.29 31.55 4.43
C ARG A 52 -14.02 31.76 2.94
N LYS A 53 -12.77 31.97 2.55
CA LYS A 53 -12.33 32.14 1.15
C LYS A 53 -12.01 30.83 0.43
N GLY A 54 -12.18 29.68 1.09
CA GLY A 54 -11.86 28.35 0.56
C GLY A 54 -10.39 27.94 0.73
N GLY A 55 -9.58 28.73 1.42
CA GLY A 55 -8.23 28.34 1.85
C GLY A 55 -8.24 27.67 3.23
N ALA A 56 -7.11 27.18 3.71
CA ALA A 56 -6.95 26.63 5.07
C ALA A 56 -7.87 25.44 5.48
N GLY A 57 -8.75 24.94 4.61
CA GLY A 57 -9.66 23.83 4.92
C GLY A 57 -8.96 22.54 5.35
N GLY A 58 -7.73 22.30 4.85
CA GLY A 58 -6.86 21.19 5.25
C GLY A 58 -6.36 21.24 6.70
N MET A 59 -6.68 22.29 7.46
CA MET A 59 -6.44 22.35 8.91
C MET A 59 -7.46 21.59 9.75
N PHE A 60 -8.52 21.08 9.13
CA PHE A 60 -9.62 20.40 9.80
C PHE A 60 -9.87 19.03 9.18
N PRO A 61 -10.50 18.10 9.92
CA PRO A 61 -10.95 16.84 9.36
C PRO A 61 -11.78 17.08 8.08
N PRO A 62 -11.66 16.24 7.03
CA PRO A 62 -12.46 16.41 5.82
C PRO A 62 -13.91 15.96 6.05
N VAL A 63 -14.82 16.48 5.23
CA VAL A 63 -16.18 15.94 5.10
C VAL A 63 -16.15 14.75 4.15
N VAL A 64 -16.78 13.66 4.56
CA VAL A 64 -16.75 12.39 3.82
C VAL A 64 -18.13 11.85 3.50
N THR A 65 -18.18 11.07 2.42
CA THR A 65 -19.37 10.35 1.95
C THR A 65 -19.05 8.86 1.72
N SER A 66 -20.07 8.09 1.30
CA SER A 66 -19.87 6.68 0.95
C SER A 66 -19.13 6.55 -0.37
N GLY A 67 -18.02 5.79 -0.37
CA GLY A 67 -17.23 5.48 -1.55
C GLY A 67 -17.57 4.12 -2.18
N PRO A 68 -16.89 3.74 -3.27
CA PRO A 68 -17.07 2.45 -3.92
C PRO A 68 -16.57 1.29 -3.04
N GLU A 69 -17.17 0.10 -3.19
CA GLU A 69 -16.71 -1.13 -2.50
C GLU A 69 -16.59 -1.00 -0.97
N GLY A 70 -17.39 -0.12 -0.35
CA GLY A 70 -17.42 0.05 1.10
C GLY A 70 -16.32 0.98 1.65
N THR A 71 -15.59 1.69 0.78
CA THR A 71 -14.66 2.74 1.20
C THR A 71 -15.39 4.02 1.64
N VAL A 72 -14.65 4.97 2.20
CA VAL A 72 -15.13 6.30 2.58
C VAL A 72 -14.44 7.33 1.70
N ALA A 73 -15.18 8.13 0.95
CA ALA A 73 -14.61 9.12 0.02
C ALA A 73 -14.57 10.51 0.65
N ILE A 74 -13.52 11.28 0.38
CA ILE A 74 -13.49 12.71 0.71
C ILE A 74 -14.45 13.42 -0.23
N ASP A 75 -15.48 14.04 0.32
CA ASP A 75 -16.43 14.85 -0.45
C ASP A 75 -15.91 16.27 -0.62
N ARG A 76 -15.46 16.89 0.48
CA ARG A 76 -14.92 18.25 0.49
C ARG A 76 -14.07 18.53 1.73
N LEU A 77 -13.16 19.49 1.59
CA LEU A 77 -12.57 20.18 2.73
C LEU A 77 -13.53 21.27 3.24
N LEU A 78 -13.35 21.71 4.49
CA LEU A 78 -14.15 22.80 5.04
C LEU A 78 -13.83 24.11 4.33
N GLY A 79 -14.85 24.87 3.93
CA GLY A 79 -14.69 26.12 3.21
C GLY A 79 -16.00 26.87 2.98
N GLY A 80 -15.90 28.19 2.80
CA GLY A 80 -17.05 29.06 2.59
C GLY A 80 -17.64 29.61 3.89
N GLU A 81 -18.69 30.45 3.76
CA GLU A 81 -19.23 31.22 4.88
C GLU A 81 -19.83 30.34 5.98
N THR A 82 -20.58 29.30 5.61
CA THR A 82 -21.25 28.41 6.56
C THR A 82 -20.24 27.70 7.47
N ASP A 83 -19.25 27.02 6.89
CA ASP A 83 -18.22 26.31 7.64
C ASP A 83 -17.39 27.27 8.51
N ALA A 84 -17.06 28.45 7.99
CA ALA A 84 -16.33 29.47 8.75
C ALA A 84 -17.10 29.92 10.00
N ARG A 85 -18.42 30.16 9.90
CA ARG A 85 -19.28 30.50 11.05
C ARG A 85 -19.38 29.36 12.06
N MET A 86 -19.47 28.12 11.58
CA MET A 86 -19.51 26.93 12.43
C MET A 86 -18.22 26.77 13.24
N ILE A 87 -17.07 26.95 12.59
CA ILE A 87 -15.75 26.93 13.25
C ILE A 87 -15.64 28.09 14.24
N GLU A 88 -15.98 29.30 13.83
CA GLU A 88 -15.96 30.49 14.69
C GLU A 88 -16.82 30.29 15.95
N HIS A 89 -18.02 29.76 15.80
CA HIS A 89 -18.89 29.41 16.93
C HIS A 89 -18.25 28.37 17.85
N ALA A 90 -17.69 27.29 17.28
CA ALA A 90 -17.03 26.23 18.05
C ALA A 90 -15.84 26.75 18.88
N LEU A 91 -15.04 27.64 18.32
CA LEU A 91 -13.83 28.18 18.95
C LEU A 91 -14.10 29.03 20.20
N HIS A 92 -15.34 29.47 20.43
CA HIS A 92 -15.73 30.15 21.68
C HIS A 92 -15.87 29.17 22.86
N ASP A 93 -15.95 27.87 22.61
CA ASP A 93 -15.92 26.86 23.67
C ASP A 93 -14.53 26.80 24.31
N ARG A 94 -14.48 26.81 25.64
CA ARG A 94 -13.23 26.77 26.43
C ARG A 94 -12.34 25.57 26.11
N ARG A 95 -12.90 24.49 25.56
CA ARG A 95 -12.14 23.31 25.10
C ARG A 95 -11.12 23.65 24.02
N PHE A 96 -11.36 24.69 23.21
CA PHE A 96 -10.46 25.10 22.13
C PHE A 96 -9.43 26.15 22.53
N ALA A 97 -9.38 26.58 23.80
CA ALA A 97 -8.34 27.49 24.27
C ALA A 97 -6.90 27.03 23.92
N PRO A 98 -6.53 25.72 24.04
CA PRO A 98 -5.21 25.25 23.66
C PRO A 98 -4.91 25.40 22.16
N LEU A 99 -5.92 25.27 21.29
CA LEU A 99 -5.78 25.46 19.85
C LEU A 99 -5.57 26.95 19.51
N LEU A 100 -6.29 27.84 20.19
CA LEU A 100 -6.11 29.28 20.04
C LEU A 100 -4.69 29.72 20.44
N ASP A 101 -4.19 29.23 21.59
CA ASP A 101 -2.82 29.49 22.05
C ASP A 101 -1.77 28.97 21.05
N LEU A 102 -2.04 27.82 20.44
CA LEU A 102 -1.18 27.24 19.40
C LEU A 102 -1.12 28.13 18.16
N TRP A 103 -2.26 28.62 17.67
CA TRP A 103 -2.28 29.51 16.51
C TRP A 103 -1.58 30.83 16.78
N ASP A 104 -1.79 31.45 17.95
CA ASP A 104 -1.09 32.70 18.31
C ASP A 104 0.42 32.48 18.40
N ARG A 105 0.87 31.35 18.95
CA ARG A 105 2.30 31.00 19.01
C ARG A 105 2.89 30.84 17.61
N LEU A 106 2.25 30.05 16.76
CA LEU A 106 2.75 29.80 15.41
C LEU A 106 2.68 31.04 14.52
N ASP A 107 1.66 31.89 14.68
CA ASP A 107 1.59 33.16 13.95
C ASP A 107 2.72 34.12 14.37
N ALA A 108 3.00 34.19 15.68
CA ALA A 108 4.16 34.95 16.18
C ALA A 108 5.48 34.39 15.65
N TRP A 109 5.62 33.06 15.57
CA TRP A 109 6.77 32.41 14.96
C TRP A 109 6.88 32.73 13.46
N CYS A 110 5.79 32.65 12.69
CA CYS A 110 5.76 33.03 11.28
C CYS A 110 6.19 34.49 11.07
N ALA A 111 5.69 35.41 11.91
CA ALA A 111 6.07 36.82 11.86
C ALA A 111 7.57 37.06 12.15
N TYR A 112 8.18 36.23 13.00
CA TYR A 112 9.62 36.25 13.27
C TYR A 112 10.44 35.58 12.15
N ALA A 113 10.03 34.39 11.71
CA ALA A 113 10.75 33.57 10.75
C ALA A 113 10.70 34.15 9.33
N GLY A 114 9.57 34.73 8.92
CA GLY A 114 9.37 35.30 7.58
C GLY A 114 10.49 36.25 7.16
N PRO A 115 10.78 37.33 7.91
CA PRO A 115 11.88 38.24 7.60
C PRO A 115 13.27 37.62 7.73
N ARG A 116 13.44 36.62 8.60
CA ARG A 116 14.75 35.97 8.83
C ARG A 116 15.16 35.06 7.68
N TYR A 117 14.20 34.37 7.06
CA TYR A 117 14.45 33.37 6.02
C TYR A 117 13.98 33.82 4.62
N SER A 118 13.73 35.12 4.42
CA SER A 118 13.21 35.68 3.16
C SER A 118 14.12 35.46 1.94
N ASP A 119 15.40 35.18 2.17
CA ASP A 119 16.37 34.91 1.11
C ASP A 119 16.18 33.50 0.50
N VAL A 120 15.62 32.56 1.26
CA VAL A 120 15.44 31.16 0.84
C VAL A 120 13.99 30.70 0.83
N VAL A 121 13.06 31.47 1.40
CA VAL A 121 11.62 31.20 1.36
C VAL A 121 10.88 32.46 0.95
N SER A 122 9.99 32.32 -0.02
CA SER A 122 9.21 33.43 -0.55
C SER A 122 8.22 34.00 0.48
N VAL A 123 7.95 35.31 0.36
CA VAL A 123 6.98 36.00 1.21
C VAL A 123 5.60 35.33 1.11
N GLY A 124 4.97 35.08 2.26
CA GLY A 124 3.64 34.49 2.34
C GLY A 124 3.61 32.95 2.47
N ILE A 125 4.75 32.26 2.33
CA ILE A 125 4.82 30.82 2.56
C ILE A 125 4.76 30.49 4.05
N LEU A 126 5.56 31.21 4.87
CA LEU A 126 5.54 31.10 6.33
C LEU A 126 4.38 31.95 6.87
N ASP A 127 3.17 31.39 6.78
CA ASP A 127 1.93 32.04 7.19
C ASP A 127 1.02 31.03 7.91
N ILE A 128 0.44 31.41 9.05
CA ILE A 128 -0.42 30.49 9.83
C ILE A 128 -1.63 29.97 9.05
N THR A 129 -2.04 30.66 7.98
CA THR A 129 -3.15 30.24 7.09
C THR A 129 -2.72 29.19 6.06
N ASN A 130 -1.42 28.90 5.94
CA ASN A 130 -0.89 27.89 5.02
C ASN A 130 -1.16 26.47 5.55
N ALA A 131 -2.25 25.86 5.07
CA ALA A 131 -2.62 24.49 5.44
C ALA A 131 -1.64 23.43 4.94
N ASP A 132 -0.83 23.69 3.91
CA ASP A 132 0.12 22.70 3.42
C ASP A 132 1.24 22.45 4.44
N ILE A 133 1.59 23.46 5.25
CA ILE A 133 2.59 23.34 6.32
C ILE A 133 1.95 22.90 7.63
N PHE A 134 0.89 23.62 8.05
CA PHE A 134 0.35 23.50 9.41
C PHE A 134 -0.84 22.55 9.50
N GLY A 135 -1.47 22.19 8.38
CA GLY A 135 -2.70 21.42 8.30
C GLY A 135 -2.67 20.12 9.11
N PRO A 136 -1.69 19.22 8.89
CA PRO A 136 -1.63 17.95 9.62
C PRO A 136 -1.64 18.14 11.15
N MET A 137 -0.79 19.03 11.66
CA MET A 137 -0.63 19.25 13.09
C MET A 137 -1.81 20.01 13.70
N VAL A 138 -2.34 21.02 13.00
CA VAL A 138 -3.53 21.77 13.44
C VAL A 138 -4.76 20.87 13.46
N CYS A 139 -4.92 19.98 12.49
CA CYS A 139 -6.00 19.00 12.47
C CYS A 139 -5.93 18.06 13.67
N GLU A 140 -4.75 17.54 14.01
CA GLU A 140 -4.54 16.75 15.23
C GLU A 140 -4.90 17.53 16.50
N ALA A 141 -4.48 18.79 16.60
CA ALA A 141 -4.77 19.66 17.75
C ALA A 141 -6.27 19.97 17.86
N PHE A 142 -6.94 20.21 16.74
CA PHE A 142 -8.38 20.40 16.68
C PHE A 142 -9.13 19.16 17.20
N VAL A 143 -8.79 17.97 16.71
CA VAL A 143 -9.41 16.71 17.15
C VAL A 143 -9.16 16.48 18.65
N ALA A 144 -7.95 16.77 19.14
CA ALA A 144 -7.62 16.65 20.56
C ALA A 144 -8.46 17.60 21.43
N CYS A 145 -8.76 18.82 20.96
CA CYS A 145 -9.62 19.76 21.67
C CYS A 145 -11.11 19.36 21.60
N ALA A 146 -11.57 18.91 20.43
CA ALA A 146 -12.98 18.58 20.19
C ALA A 146 -13.43 17.32 20.93
N ALA A 147 -12.64 16.25 20.84
CA ALA A 147 -12.99 14.90 21.30
C ALA A 147 -12.13 14.39 22.49
N GLY A 148 -11.05 15.08 22.82
CA GLY A 148 -10.09 14.65 23.85
C GLY A 148 -10.43 15.09 25.28
N ARG A 149 -9.63 14.61 26.25
CA ARG A 149 -9.72 15.06 27.65
C ARG A 149 -9.16 16.48 27.80
N PRO A 150 -9.86 17.43 28.47
CA PRO A 150 -9.44 18.83 28.53
C PRO A 150 -8.01 19.08 29.05
N HIS A 151 -7.59 18.35 30.09
CA HIS A 151 -6.24 18.48 30.63
C HIS A 151 -5.16 17.96 29.67
N TYR A 152 -5.46 16.90 28.92
CA TYR A 152 -4.53 16.38 27.93
C TYR A 152 -4.38 17.36 26.78
N ALA A 153 -5.50 17.86 26.23
CA ALA A 153 -5.47 18.83 25.13
C ALA A 153 -4.63 20.05 25.51
N ARG A 154 -4.86 20.61 26.70
CA ARG A 154 -4.08 21.75 27.22
C ARG A 154 -2.57 21.48 27.26
N ASP A 155 -2.16 20.36 27.84
CA ASP A 155 -0.73 20.10 28.06
C ASP A 155 -0.02 19.67 26.76
N ARG A 156 -0.72 18.95 25.87
CA ARG A 156 -0.10 18.31 24.70
C ARG A 156 -0.10 19.19 23.47
N VAL A 157 -1.18 19.93 23.23
CA VAL A 157 -1.25 20.89 22.11
C VAL A 157 -0.18 21.97 22.29
N ALA A 158 0.05 22.43 23.52
CA ALA A 158 1.14 23.35 23.83
C ALA A 158 2.53 22.74 23.54
N GLU A 159 2.76 21.48 23.90
CA GLU A 159 4.01 20.77 23.57
C GLU A 159 4.18 20.61 22.06
N TRP A 160 3.12 20.28 21.32
CA TRP A 160 3.18 20.12 19.86
C TRP A 160 3.51 21.41 19.15
N ALA A 161 3.00 22.55 19.62
CA ALA A 161 3.33 23.86 19.08
C ALA A 161 4.84 24.16 19.23
N VAL A 162 5.42 23.88 20.41
CA VAL A 162 6.88 24.03 20.66
C VAL A 162 7.68 23.12 19.71
N ARG A 163 7.28 21.86 19.56
CA ARG A 163 7.98 20.90 18.68
C ARG A 163 7.91 21.28 17.21
N CYS A 164 6.75 21.78 16.77
CA CYS A 164 6.57 22.27 15.40
C CYS A 164 7.51 23.46 15.11
N GLU A 165 7.59 24.41 16.04
CA GLU A 165 8.53 25.54 15.97
C GLU A 165 9.99 25.06 15.92
N GLU A 166 10.42 24.20 16.85
CA GLU A 166 11.78 23.66 16.89
C GLU A 166 12.15 22.92 15.60
N PHE A 167 11.25 22.09 15.09
CA PHE A 167 11.43 21.36 13.83
C PHE A 167 11.54 22.30 12.63
N LEU A 168 10.59 23.21 12.45
CA LEU A 168 10.58 24.11 11.30
C LEU A 168 11.75 25.10 11.34
N THR A 169 12.15 25.59 12.51
CA THR A 169 13.35 26.41 12.66
C THR A 169 14.61 25.64 12.30
N LEU A 170 14.77 24.40 12.78
CA LEU A 170 15.90 23.56 12.41
C LEU A 170 15.94 23.28 10.90
N PHE A 171 14.80 23.00 10.29
CA PHE A 171 14.66 22.86 8.84
C PHE A 171 15.07 24.14 8.10
N LEU A 172 14.60 25.32 8.52
CA LEU A 172 14.91 26.59 7.84
C LEU A 172 16.37 26.99 8.00
N ASP A 173 16.99 26.74 9.17
CA ASP A 173 18.42 26.95 9.38
C ASP A 173 19.26 26.01 8.48
N ARG A 174 18.80 24.77 8.26
CA ARG A 174 19.41 23.85 7.29
C ARG A 174 19.22 24.35 5.86
N LEU A 175 18.01 24.72 5.46
CA LEU A 175 17.71 25.22 4.12
C LEU A 175 18.57 26.45 3.76
N LEU A 176 18.65 27.42 4.68
CA LEU A 176 19.42 28.65 4.49
C LEU A 176 20.90 28.38 4.21
N ARG A 177 21.46 27.39 4.91
CA ARG A 177 22.86 26.96 4.75
C ARG A 177 23.05 26.13 3.48
N ASP A 178 22.24 25.10 3.35
CA ASP A 178 22.43 24.02 2.38
C ASP A 178 22.12 24.43 0.95
N MET A 179 21.22 25.39 0.76
CA MET A 179 20.93 25.95 -0.56
C MET A 179 22.19 26.54 -1.22
N ASN A 180 23.17 26.99 -0.42
CA ASN A 180 24.45 27.47 -0.93
C ASN A 180 25.55 26.40 -0.89
N ASP A 181 25.54 25.52 0.11
CA ASP A 181 26.66 24.62 0.40
C ASP A 181 26.57 23.27 -0.32
N CYS A 182 25.39 22.66 -0.42
CA CYS A 182 25.23 21.28 -0.89
C CYS A 182 24.17 21.07 -2.00
N TRP A 183 23.31 22.07 -2.24
CA TRP A 183 22.33 22.02 -3.32
C TRP A 183 22.98 22.20 -4.70
N PRO A 184 22.40 21.60 -5.75
CA PRO A 184 22.99 21.62 -7.09
C PRO A 184 22.87 22.99 -7.75
N GLU A 185 23.83 23.32 -8.63
CA GLU A 185 23.83 24.56 -9.42
C GLU A 185 22.72 24.66 -10.48
N GLN A 186 21.91 23.62 -10.63
CA GLN A 186 20.87 23.56 -11.65
C GLN A 186 19.80 24.63 -11.40
N PRO A 187 19.44 25.46 -12.40
CA PRO A 187 18.47 26.53 -12.23
C PRO A 187 17.12 26.08 -11.65
N ALA A 188 16.71 24.84 -11.94
CA ALA A 188 15.45 24.27 -11.46
C ALA A 188 15.35 24.23 -9.92
N PHE A 189 16.47 23.96 -9.23
CA PHE A 189 16.51 23.85 -7.77
C PHE A 189 17.07 25.11 -7.10
N ARG A 190 17.41 26.15 -7.87
CA ARG A 190 17.93 27.42 -7.35
C ARG A 190 16.80 28.43 -7.08
N GLY A 191 17.10 29.40 -6.22
CA GLY A 191 16.17 30.45 -5.82
C GLY A 191 15.29 30.07 -4.63
N PRO A 192 14.44 31.00 -4.15
CA PRO A 192 13.65 30.78 -2.96
C PRO A 192 12.60 29.69 -3.17
N VAL A 193 12.25 29.01 -2.08
CA VAL A 193 11.11 28.10 -2.02
C VAL A 193 9.82 28.92 -2.19
N VAL A 194 8.96 28.50 -3.11
CA VAL A 194 7.67 29.12 -3.47
C VAL A 194 6.47 28.24 -3.09
N GLY A 195 6.72 27.03 -2.59
CA GLY A 195 5.70 26.14 -2.04
C GLY A 195 6.34 25.21 -1.02
N LEU A 196 5.65 24.96 0.09
CA LEU A 196 6.12 24.08 1.15
C LEU A 196 4.95 23.26 1.66
N TRP A 197 5.12 21.94 1.66
CA TRP A 197 4.10 20.99 2.08
C TRP A 197 4.68 19.99 3.08
N ALA A 198 3.94 19.69 4.14
CA ALA A 198 4.30 18.72 5.16
C ALA A 198 3.50 17.43 5.00
N HIS A 199 4.19 16.29 5.00
CA HIS A 199 3.56 14.98 4.88
C HIS A 199 2.58 14.73 6.04
N GLY A 200 1.36 14.28 5.72
CA GLY A 200 0.26 14.14 6.67
C GLY A 200 0.31 12.91 7.58
N GLU A 201 1.08 11.90 7.20
CA GLU A 201 1.15 10.58 7.86
C GLU A 201 2.02 10.56 9.14
N GLU A 202 2.64 9.43 9.45
CA GLU A 202 3.44 9.19 10.64
C GLU A 202 4.48 10.27 10.91
N THR A 203 4.74 10.50 12.20
CA THR A 203 5.86 11.32 12.65
C THR A 203 6.89 10.49 13.39
N HIS A 204 8.14 10.96 13.32
CA HIS A 204 9.26 10.35 14.03
C HIS A 204 10.09 11.42 14.77
N ASN A 205 10.89 10.97 15.74
CA ASN A 205 11.98 11.76 16.34
C ASN A 205 11.58 13.18 16.78
N GLY A 206 10.49 13.32 17.52
CA GLY A 206 10.00 14.62 18.00
C GLY A 206 8.99 15.29 17.07
N ARG A 207 8.10 14.49 16.47
CA ARG A 207 7.04 14.95 15.56
C ARG A 207 7.53 15.57 14.25
N GLN A 208 8.71 15.17 13.79
CA GLN A 208 9.25 15.60 12.51
C GLN A 208 8.53 14.91 11.36
N ARG A 209 8.44 15.61 10.21
CA ARG A 209 7.73 15.17 9.00
C ARG A 209 8.65 15.33 7.78
N VAL A 210 8.48 14.48 6.78
CA VAL A 210 9.05 14.74 5.45
C VAL A 210 8.38 16.00 4.89
N LEU A 211 9.16 16.90 4.28
CA LEU A 211 8.64 18.10 3.64
C LEU A 211 8.89 18.04 2.13
N ARG A 212 7.92 18.49 1.32
CA ARG A 212 8.14 18.81 -0.10
C ARG A 212 8.33 20.30 -0.25
N LEU A 213 9.38 20.68 -0.96
CA LEU A 213 9.71 22.05 -1.33
C LEU A 213 9.50 22.22 -2.82
N ASP A 214 8.79 23.26 -3.22
CA ASP A 214 8.66 23.71 -4.60
C ASP A 214 9.59 24.92 -4.79
N CYS A 215 10.62 24.78 -5.63
CA CYS A 215 11.60 25.84 -5.88
C CYS A 215 11.11 26.80 -6.96
N ALA A 216 11.48 28.09 -6.89
CA ALA A 216 11.11 29.08 -7.91
C ALA A 216 11.56 28.70 -9.34
N GLY A 217 12.64 27.93 -9.46
CA GLY A 217 13.12 27.37 -10.74
C GLY A 217 12.27 26.24 -11.32
N GLY A 218 11.24 25.76 -10.61
CA GLY A 218 10.32 24.70 -11.04
C GLY A 218 10.71 23.28 -10.61
N GLY A 219 11.90 23.10 -10.02
CA GLY A 219 12.30 21.85 -9.41
C GLY A 219 11.59 21.63 -8.06
N ARG A 220 11.42 20.36 -7.68
CA ARG A 220 10.82 19.96 -6.41
C ARG A 220 11.77 19.06 -5.63
N VAL A 221 11.79 19.23 -4.31
CA VAL A 221 12.75 18.56 -3.41
C VAL A 221 12.01 17.97 -2.21
N ALA A 222 12.30 16.72 -1.87
CA ALA A 222 11.93 16.11 -0.60
C ALA A 222 13.03 16.38 0.44
N TYR A 223 12.66 16.99 1.57
CA TYR A 223 13.47 17.08 2.77
C TYR A 223 13.12 15.95 3.73
N LYS A 224 14.09 15.10 4.04
CA LYS A 224 13.93 13.95 4.95
C LYS A 224 14.71 14.19 6.23
N PRO A 225 14.07 14.50 7.37
CA PRO A 225 14.74 14.80 8.64
C PRO A 225 15.21 13.54 9.39
N ARG A 226 15.94 12.67 8.69
CA ARG A 226 16.42 11.38 9.17
C ARG A 226 17.70 10.96 8.44
N PRO A 227 18.54 10.07 9.01
CA PRO A 227 19.74 9.57 8.35
C PRO A 227 19.37 8.62 7.19
N ALA A 228 18.91 9.17 6.07
CA ALA A 228 18.43 8.50 4.86
C ALA A 228 19.57 7.85 4.05
N SER A 229 20.23 6.89 4.69
CA SER A 229 21.44 6.26 4.18
C SER A 229 21.17 5.30 3.03
N GLY A 230 20.00 4.65 3.00
CA GLY A 230 19.66 3.73 1.91
C GLY A 230 19.49 4.47 0.58
N GLU A 231 18.86 5.64 0.58
CA GLU A 231 18.75 6.48 -0.62
C GLU A 231 20.13 6.85 -1.17
N LEU A 232 21.06 7.24 -0.29
CA LEU A 232 22.43 7.57 -0.67
C LEU A 232 23.21 6.34 -1.17
N LEU A 233 23.10 5.21 -0.48
CA LEU A 233 23.86 3.99 -0.80
C LEU A 233 23.35 3.27 -2.04
N PHE A 234 22.04 3.29 -2.29
CA PHE A 234 21.44 2.51 -3.37
C PHE A 234 21.01 3.37 -4.55
N THR A 235 20.44 4.56 -4.34
CA THR A 235 19.76 5.30 -5.42
C THR A 235 20.46 6.57 -5.86
N ALA A 236 21.48 7.08 -5.15
CA ALA A 236 22.12 8.34 -5.53
C ALA A 236 22.71 8.28 -6.96
N SER A 237 22.39 9.29 -7.78
CA SER A 237 22.90 9.46 -9.14
C SER A 237 24.21 10.24 -9.15
N ALA A 238 25.20 9.80 -9.94
CA ALA A 238 26.41 10.59 -10.22
C ALA A 238 26.17 11.67 -11.28
N GLU A 239 25.17 11.46 -12.15
CA GLU A 239 24.84 12.38 -13.23
C GLU A 239 23.82 13.44 -12.79
N PRO A 240 24.04 14.74 -13.14
CA PRO A 240 22.97 15.73 -13.07
C PRO A 240 21.84 15.34 -14.04
N PRO A 241 20.56 15.62 -13.75
CA PRO A 241 19.46 15.32 -14.67
C PRO A 241 19.75 15.94 -16.04
N ALA A 242 19.70 15.11 -17.08
CA ALA A 242 20.11 15.51 -18.42
C ALA A 242 19.28 16.72 -18.89
N SER A 243 19.94 17.82 -19.26
CA SER A 243 19.32 18.80 -20.13
C SER A 243 18.99 18.10 -21.45
N ALA A 244 17.73 18.14 -21.86
CA ALA A 244 17.23 17.46 -23.04
C ALA A 244 18.20 17.55 -24.25
N GLY A 245 18.78 16.41 -24.66
CA GLY A 245 19.37 16.29 -26.00
C GLY A 245 20.80 15.73 -26.15
N ALA A 246 21.34 14.90 -25.27
CA ALA A 246 22.58 14.17 -25.56
C ALA A 246 22.54 12.71 -25.10
N ALA A 247 22.94 11.80 -25.99
CA ALA A 247 23.16 10.38 -25.68
C ALA A 247 24.36 10.22 -24.73
N PRO A 248 24.38 9.18 -23.87
CA PRO A 248 25.44 9.01 -22.88
C PRO A 248 26.79 8.71 -23.55
N PRO A 249 27.90 9.34 -23.11
CA PRO A 249 29.22 8.99 -23.59
C PRO A 249 29.68 7.66 -22.98
N VAL A 250 30.36 6.84 -23.78
CA VAL A 250 31.07 5.64 -23.32
C VAL A 250 32.14 6.07 -22.31
N ALA A 251 32.03 5.60 -21.05
CA ALA A 251 32.97 5.94 -20.00
C ALA A 251 34.41 5.45 -20.32
N LEU A 252 35.36 6.37 -20.33
CA LEU A 252 36.81 6.10 -20.43
C LEU A 252 37.40 5.74 -19.06
N PRO A 253 38.55 5.05 -18.99
CA PRO A 253 39.22 4.75 -17.72
C PRO A 253 39.69 6.04 -17.02
N GLY A 254 39.22 6.26 -15.79
CA GLY A 254 39.43 7.50 -15.02
C GLY A 254 38.13 8.21 -14.58
N SER A 255 36.97 7.57 -14.74
CA SER A 255 35.66 8.08 -14.29
C SER A 255 35.61 8.29 -12.78
N ALA A 256 34.79 9.26 -12.35
CA ALA A 256 34.44 9.45 -10.94
C ALA A 256 33.94 8.13 -10.32
N PRO A 257 34.15 7.92 -9.00
CA PRO A 257 33.56 6.77 -8.32
C PRO A 257 32.04 6.78 -8.47
N PRO A 258 31.38 5.61 -8.54
CA PRO A 258 29.93 5.54 -8.64
C PRO A 258 29.28 6.20 -7.42
N ALA A 259 28.18 6.92 -7.63
CA ALA A 259 27.50 7.64 -6.55
C ALA A 259 26.73 6.71 -5.62
N SER A 260 26.26 5.58 -6.13
CA SER A 260 25.52 4.57 -5.39
C SER A 260 25.74 3.17 -5.98
N LEU A 261 25.19 2.17 -5.31
CA LEU A 261 25.23 0.79 -5.77
C LEU A 261 24.43 0.58 -7.06
N PHE A 262 23.27 1.21 -7.22
CA PHE A 262 22.50 1.09 -8.47
C PHE A 262 23.20 1.84 -9.60
N ASP A 263 23.82 2.99 -9.30
CA ASP A 263 24.66 3.71 -10.26
C ASP A 263 25.88 2.88 -10.71
N LEU A 264 26.55 2.19 -9.77
CA LEU A 264 27.62 1.24 -10.06
C LEU A 264 27.14 0.13 -11.01
N LEU A 265 25.96 -0.44 -10.77
CA LEU A 265 25.42 -1.52 -11.58
C LEU A 265 24.95 -1.04 -12.96
N ASN A 266 24.37 0.16 -13.05
CA ASN A 266 23.94 0.76 -14.33
C ASN A 266 25.12 1.01 -15.28
N HIS A 267 26.31 1.30 -14.74
CA HIS A 267 27.53 1.54 -15.51
C HIS A 267 28.43 0.29 -15.67
N ALA A 268 28.07 -0.82 -15.03
CA ALA A 268 28.83 -2.05 -15.12
C ALA A 268 28.66 -2.72 -16.50
N PRO A 269 29.67 -3.43 -17.01
CA PRO A 269 29.52 -4.23 -18.22
C PRO A 269 28.37 -5.24 -18.09
N THR A 270 27.52 -5.31 -19.11
CA THR A 270 26.37 -6.22 -19.16
C THR A 270 26.81 -7.67 -18.91
N ALA A 271 26.05 -8.41 -18.09
CA ALA A 271 26.31 -9.82 -17.84
C ALA A 271 25.53 -10.73 -18.81
N SER A 272 24.21 -10.85 -18.64
CA SER A 272 23.33 -11.63 -19.51
C SER A 272 22.30 -10.81 -20.28
N GLY A 273 22.26 -9.50 -20.01
CA GLY A 273 21.32 -8.56 -20.58
C GLY A 273 21.54 -7.16 -19.99
N GLU A 274 20.85 -6.19 -20.55
CA GLU A 274 20.86 -4.80 -20.07
C GLU A 274 20.14 -4.69 -18.72
N VAL A 275 20.74 -3.95 -17.80
CA VAL A 275 20.18 -3.66 -16.47
C VAL A 275 20.10 -2.15 -16.30
N ARG A 276 18.92 -1.69 -15.90
CA ARG A 276 18.66 -0.30 -15.56
C ARG A 276 17.88 -0.25 -14.25
N LEU A 277 18.53 0.22 -13.21
CA LEU A 277 17.99 0.42 -11.87
C LEU A 277 17.69 1.92 -11.64
N PRO A 278 16.65 2.23 -10.84
CA PRO A 278 16.24 3.61 -10.58
C PRO A 278 17.29 4.36 -9.76
N VAL A 279 17.76 5.50 -10.27
CA VAL A 279 18.64 6.42 -9.53
C VAL A 279 17.99 7.80 -9.46
N LEU A 280 18.18 8.49 -8.33
CA LEU A 280 17.68 9.83 -8.04
C LEU A 280 18.81 10.75 -7.61
N ALA A 281 18.69 12.04 -7.92
CA ALA A 281 19.56 13.05 -7.33
C ALA A 281 19.31 13.13 -5.82
N CYS A 282 20.35 12.89 -5.04
CA CYS A 282 20.35 12.92 -3.59
C CYS A 282 21.49 13.83 -3.13
N TRP A 283 21.17 14.82 -2.30
CA TRP A 283 22.13 15.77 -1.76
C TRP A 283 22.18 15.61 -0.24
N PRO A 284 23.26 15.00 0.30
CA PRO A 284 23.48 14.99 1.74
C PRO A 284 23.45 16.40 2.30
N GLY A 285 22.88 16.57 3.50
CA GLY A 285 22.99 17.82 4.22
C GLY A 285 24.44 18.19 4.53
N ALA A 286 24.72 19.47 4.76
CA ALA A 286 26.04 19.92 5.21
C ALA A 286 26.41 19.34 6.60
N GLU A 287 25.40 18.91 7.36
CA GLU A 287 25.54 18.17 8.61
C GLU A 287 24.86 16.79 8.52
N PRO A 288 25.26 15.81 9.35
CA PRO A 288 24.60 14.50 9.40
C PRO A 288 23.13 14.57 9.82
N GLY A 289 22.38 13.51 9.50
CA GLY A 289 21.05 13.25 10.08
C GLY A 289 19.85 13.66 9.24
N TYR A 290 20.05 14.13 8.01
CA TYR A 290 18.98 14.48 7.08
C TYR A 290 19.46 14.41 5.61
N LEU A 291 18.50 14.42 4.69
CA LEU A 291 18.74 14.34 3.24
C LEU A 291 17.83 15.30 2.47
N TRP A 292 18.37 15.89 1.40
CA TRP A 292 17.59 16.48 0.31
C TRP A 292 17.58 15.51 -0.86
N GLN A 293 16.40 15.21 -1.42
CA GLN A 293 16.26 14.31 -2.55
C GLN A 293 15.39 14.98 -3.61
N GLU A 294 15.73 14.85 -4.89
CA GLU A 294 14.81 15.31 -5.94
C GLU A 294 13.46 14.62 -5.80
N TRP A 295 12.38 15.38 -5.99
CA TRP A 295 11.03 14.83 -5.98
C TRP A 295 10.72 14.19 -7.33
N ILE A 296 10.32 12.92 -7.32
CA ILE A 296 9.99 12.19 -8.54
C ILE A 296 8.52 12.41 -8.93
N GLU A 297 8.32 13.05 -10.08
CA GLU A 297 6.99 13.33 -10.62
C GLU A 297 6.29 12.11 -11.21
N PRO A 298 4.95 12.12 -11.30
CA PRO A 298 4.23 11.19 -12.15
C PRO A 298 4.74 11.21 -13.58
N PRO A 299 4.79 10.04 -14.24
CA PRO A 299 5.20 9.99 -15.63
C PRO A 299 4.13 10.61 -16.53
N ALA A 300 4.50 10.94 -17.77
CA ALA A 300 3.54 11.45 -18.76
C ALA A 300 2.42 10.44 -19.08
N GLN A 301 2.69 9.14 -18.89
CA GLN A 301 1.73 8.04 -19.05
C GLN A 301 0.77 7.92 -17.85
N TRP A 302 0.07 9.00 -17.50
CA TRP A 302 -0.90 9.01 -16.39
C TRP A 302 -2.33 9.02 -16.90
N GLY A 303 -3.22 8.20 -16.33
CA GLY A 303 -4.62 8.19 -16.70
C GLY A 303 -5.49 7.18 -15.93
N PRO A 304 -6.76 7.00 -16.33
CA PRO A 304 -7.69 6.11 -15.66
C PRO A 304 -7.25 4.65 -15.78
N ILE A 305 -7.07 3.97 -14.65
CA ILE A 305 -6.72 2.54 -14.61
C ILE A 305 -7.88 1.67 -14.10
N ARG A 306 -8.86 2.28 -13.42
CA ARG A 306 -10.11 1.64 -13.02
C ARG A 306 -11.23 2.67 -12.93
N ALA A 307 -12.43 2.29 -13.33
CA ALA A 307 -13.64 3.10 -13.21
C ALA A 307 -14.82 2.29 -12.68
N SER A 308 -15.68 2.90 -11.86
CA SER A 308 -16.93 2.30 -11.38
C SER A 308 -17.96 3.38 -11.06
N GLY A 309 -18.99 3.52 -11.89
CA GLY A 309 -19.98 4.59 -11.74
C GLY A 309 -19.33 5.98 -11.86
N PRO A 310 -19.48 6.88 -10.85
CA PRO A 310 -18.83 8.19 -10.86
C PRO A 310 -17.35 8.16 -10.41
N TRP A 311 -16.86 7.01 -9.95
CA TRP A 311 -15.53 6.87 -9.38
C TRP A 311 -14.49 6.50 -10.44
N GLU A 312 -13.36 7.19 -10.41
CA GLU A 312 -12.20 6.95 -11.27
C GLU A 312 -10.94 6.87 -10.41
N LEU A 313 -10.15 5.80 -10.59
CA LEU A 313 -8.82 5.66 -10.01
C LEU A 313 -7.80 5.85 -11.12
N THR A 314 -6.95 6.86 -10.96
CA THR A 314 -5.91 7.23 -11.93
C THR A 314 -4.53 6.76 -11.48
N GLY A 315 -3.69 6.41 -12.43
CA GLY A 315 -2.33 5.93 -12.17
C GLY A 315 -1.53 5.80 -13.46
N THR A 316 -0.38 5.14 -13.37
CA THR A 316 0.47 4.91 -14.55
C THR A 316 -0.19 3.90 -15.49
N ARG A 317 -0.44 4.33 -16.73
CA ARG A 317 -1.14 3.57 -17.77
C ARG A 317 -0.27 3.43 -19.03
N LEU A 318 0.26 2.23 -19.26
CA LEU A 318 1.25 1.97 -20.31
C LEU A 318 0.67 1.16 -21.48
N THR A 319 1.20 1.31 -22.69
CA THR A 319 0.93 0.33 -23.76
C THR A 319 1.51 -1.05 -23.40
N PRO A 320 1.07 -2.15 -24.05
CA PRO A 320 1.66 -3.46 -23.79
C PRO A 320 3.17 -3.54 -24.05
N GLY A 321 3.68 -2.80 -25.04
CA GLY A 321 5.12 -2.74 -25.33
C GLY A 321 5.91 -2.01 -24.24
N GLU A 322 5.42 -0.85 -23.80
CA GLU A 322 6.01 -0.11 -22.66
C GLU A 322 5.93 -0.93 -21.37
N SER A 323 4.81 -1.62 -21.13
CA SER A 323 4.63 -2.48 -19.96
C SER A 323 5.66 -3.61 -19.90
N GLY A 324 5.94 -4.26 -21.04
CA GLY A 324 6.97 -5.31 -21.10
C GLY A 324 8.36 -4.80 -20.68
N GLN A 325 8.73 -3.58 -21.11
CA GLN A 325 10.01 -2.96 -20.74
C GLN A 325 10.02 -2.51 -19.28
N PHE A 326 8.93 -1.88 -18.83
CA PHE A 326 8.74 -1.45 -17.44
C PHE A 326 8.87 -2.62 -16.47
N TRP A 327 8.18 -3.73 -16.74
CA TRP A 327 8.21 -4.91 -15.87
C TRP A 327 9.54 -5.65 -15.94
N ARG A 328 10.26 -5.63 -17.08
CA ARG A 328 11.66 -6.11 -17.13
C ARG A 328 12.55 -5.30 -16.19
N ARG A 329 12.50 -3.98 -16.21
CA ARG A 329 13.31 -3.13 -15.31
C ARG A 329 12.87 -3.26 -13.84
N THR A 330 11.57 -3.41 -13.61
CA THR A 330 11.03 -3.69 -12.26
C THR A 330 11.50 -5.06 -11.75
N GLY A 331 11.68 -6.05 -12.62
CA GLY A 331 12.33 -7.31 -12.29
C GLY A 331 13.76 -7.12 -11.82
N SER A 332 14.53 -6.26 -12.50
CA SER A 332 15.88 -5.89 -12.07
C SER A 332 15.90 -5.28 -10.67
N LEU A 333 15.00 -4.32 -10.41
CA LEU A 333 14.84 -3.69 -9.09
C LEU A 333 14.47 -4.71 -8.01
N THR A 334 13.52 -5.60 -8.33
CA THR A 334 13.04 -6.65 -7.42
C THR A 334 14.17 -7.59 -7.00
N ALA A 335 15.00 -8.02 -7.95
CA ALA A 335 16.18 -8.84 -7.66
C ALA A 335 17.21 -8.09 -6.81
N ALA A 336 17.44 -6.80 -7.05
CA ALA A 336 18.34 -5.98 -6.25
C ALA A 336 17.84 -5.80 -4.82
N MET A 337 16.54 -5.52 -4.63
CA MET A 337 15.93 -5.42 -3.30
C MET A 337 16.05 -6.72 -2.51
N PHE A 338 15.77 -7.86 -3.14
CA PHE A 338 15.97 -9.17 -2.54
C PHE A 338 17.45 -9.43 -2.19
N ALA A 339 18.37 -9.11 -3.10
CA ALA A 339 19.81 -9.33 -2.93
C ALA A 339 20.41 -8.56 -1.75
N PHE A 340 19.96 -7.32 -1.53
CA PHE A 340 20.50 -6.47 -0.46
C PHE A 340 19.62 -6.44 0.78
N GLY A 341 18.62 -7.32 0.87
CA GLY A 341 17.73 -7.41 2.02
C GLY A 341 16.99 -6.11 2.30
N ILE A 342 16.54 -5.42 1.23
CA ILE A 342 15.74 -4.20 1.30
C ILE A 342 14.29 -4.61 1.57
N THR A 343 13.69 -4.01 2.59
CA THR A 343 12.36 -4.36 3.11
C THR A 343 11.54 -3.10 3.36
N ASP A 344 10.25 -3.27 3.67
CA ASP A 344 9.28 -2.18 3.88
C ASP A 344 8.95 -1.43 2.59
N MET A 345 9.05 -2.13 1.44
CA MET A 345 8.74 -1.61 0.11
C MET A 345 7.25 -1.73 -0.20
N ILE A 346 6.41 -1.22 0.70
CA ILE A 346 4.95 -1.14 0.52
C ILE A 346 4.58 -0.07 -0.52
N GLY A 347 3.29 0.01 -0.90
CA GLY A 347 2.84 0.86 -2.00
C GLY A 347 3.20 2.35 -1.88
N GLY A 348 3.21 2.91 -0.67
CA GLY A 348 3.62 4.31 -0.42
C GLY A 348 5.12 4.56 -0.60
N ASN A 349 5.94 3.52 -0.49
CA ASN A 349 7.40 3.61 -0.46
C ASN A 349 8.07 3.37 -1.82
N VAL A 350 7.29 2.93 -2.81
CA VAL A 350 7.79 2.71 -4.18
C VAL A 350 6.83 3.31 -5.19
N VAL A 351 7.30 4.31 -5.94
CA VAL A 351 6.44 5.15 -6.80
C VAL A 351 6.91 5.15 -8.24
N THR A 352 5.96 5.23 -9.15
CA THR A 352 6.18 5.34 -10.58
C THR A 352 6.50 6.78 -10.96
N GLY A 353 7.49 6.95 -11.82
CA GLY A 353 7.87 8.27 -12.27
C GLY A 353 8.81 8.25 -13.45
N SER A 354 9.17 9.44 -13.91
CA SER A 354 10.16 9.66 -14.96
C SER A 354 10.99 10.88 -14.60
N ARG A 355 12.32 10.77 -14.69
CA ARG A 355 13.18 11.95 -14.61
C ARG A 355 13.21 12.66 -15.96
N PRO A 356 13.49 13.98 -16.00
CA PRO A 356 13.75 14.68 -17.25
C PRO A 356 14.86 13.98 -18.05
N GLY A 357 14.57 13.63 -19.30
CA GLY A 357 15.49 12.91 -20.18
C GLY A 357 15.39 11.38 -20.12
N ASP A 358 14.66 10.82 -19.17
CA ASP A 358 14.37 9.39 -19.17
C ASP A 358 13.41 9.05 -20.33
N PRO A 359 13.74 8.04 -21.16
CA PRO A 359 12.88 7.68 -22.29
C PRO A 359 11.55 7.06 -21.85
N GLU A 360 11.51 6.50 -20.64
CA GLU A 360 10.44 5.64 -20.14
C GLU A 360 10.33 5.72 -18.62
N PRO A 361 9.15 5.48 -18.05
CA PRO A 361 8.95 5.44 -16.61
C PRO A 361 9.66 4.25 -15.94
N LEU A 362 9.99 4.45 -14.66
CA LEU A 362 10.52 3.43 -13.76
C LEU A 362 9.73 3.44 -12.44
N LEU A 363 9.93 2.39 -11.64
CA LEU A 363 9.49 2.32 -10.26
C LEU A 363 10.66 2.74 -9.36
N TYR A 364 10.48 3.77 -8.52
CA TYR A 364 11.50 4.38 -7.68
C TYR A 364 11.21 4.07 -6.21
N PRO A 365 12.14 3.42 -5.49
CA PRO A 365 12.06 3.36 -4.04
C PRO A 365 12.39 4.74 -3.46
N ILE A 366 11.41 5.33 -2.78
CA ILE A 366 11.51 6.68 -2.21
C ILE A 366 11.62 6.67 -0.69
N ASP A 367 11.51 5.52 -0.02
CA ASP A 367 11.72 5.41 1.42
C ASP A 367 12.57 4.18 1.76
N LEU A 368 13.90 4.33 1.66
CA LEU A 368 14.87 3.23 1.79
C LEU A 368 15.53 3.20 3.17
N GLU A 369 14.77 2.78 4.16
CA GLU A 369 15.22 2.86 5.55
C GLU A 369 15.80 1.55 6.10
N ILE A 370 15.28 0.43 5.62
CA ILE A 370 15.55 -0.90 6.17
C ILE A 370 16.16 -1.76 5.06
N PHE A 371 17.43 -2.09 5.23
CA PHE A 371 18.24 -2.80 4.26
C PHE A 371 19.33 -3.62 4.96
N PHE A 372 20.04 -4.47 4.22
CA PHE A 372 20.95 -5.49 4.77
C PHE A 372 20.29 -6.34 5.87
N CYS A 373 19.00 -6.63 5.70
CA CYS A 373 18.21 -7.49 6.58
C CYS A 373 18.11 -8.90 6.03
N ARG A 374 17.74 -9.86 6.90
CA ARG A 374 17.44 -11.22 6.45
C ARG A 374 16.10 -11.22 5.71
N VAL A 375 16.11 -11.61 4.44
CA VAL A 375 14.92 -11.70 3.59
C VAL A 375 14.83 -13.12 3.00
N PRO A 376 14.24 -14.09 3.73
CA PRO A 376 14.16 -15.48 3.27
C PRO A 376 13.15 -15.70 2.14
N ARG A 377 12.13 -14.84 2.02
CA ARG A 377 11.09 -14.89 0.99
C ARG A 377 10.95 -13.55 0.31
N LEU A 378 10.56 -13.53 -0.96
CA LEU A 378 10.48 -12.26 -1.69
C LEU A 378 9.39 -11.32 -1.13
N TYR A 379 8.31 -11.86 -0.57
CA TYR A 379 7.28 -11.04 0.09
C TYR A 379 7.80 -10.33 1.34
N ASP A 380 8.87 -10.81 2.00
CA ASP A 380 9.48 -10.11 3.15
C ASP A 380 10.12 -8.77 2.75
N THR A 381 10.28 -8.50 1.46
CA THR A 381 10.68 -7.17 0.97
C THR A 381 9.55 -6.13 1.09
N GLY A 382 8.29 -6.56 1.24
CA GLY A 382 7.10 -5.71 1.13
C GLY A 382 6.62 -5.47 -0.30
N LEU A 383 7.36 -5.94 -1.33
CA LEU A 383 6.96 -5.83 -2.73
C LEU A 383 5.77 -6.74 -3.07
N LEU A 384 5.70 -7.92 -2.46
CA LEU A 384 4.68 -8.93 -2.74
C LEU A 384 3.81 -9.17 -1.51
N HIS A 385 2.61 -9.69 -1.74
CA HIS A 385 1.67 -10.00 -0.67
C HIS A 385 2.03 -11.32 0.02
N ASP A 386 2.13 -11.29 1.35
CA ASP A 386 2.23 -12.49 2.16
C ASP A 386 0.84 -13.02 2.50
N ALA A 387 0.44 -14.12 1.84
CA ALA A 387 -0.85 -14.78 2.09
C ALA A 387 -0.92 -15.46 3.48
N THR A 388 0.20 -15.58 4.20
CA THR A 388 0.26 -16.14 5.55
C THR A 388 0.21 -15.09 6.65
N ALA A 389 0.27 -13.80 6.29
CA ALA A 389 0.20 -12.72 7.25
C ALA A 389 -1.15 -12.71 8.00
N GLU A 390 -1.10 -12.53 9.31
CA GLU A 390 -2.29 -12.44 10.17
C GLU A 390 -3.16 -11.21 9.86
N ILE A 391 -2.56 -10.20 9.22
CA ILE A 391 -3.21 -8.94 8.85
C ILE A 391 -3.20 -8.84 7.32
N ASP A 392 -4.32 -8.38 6.77
CA ASP A 392 -4.46 -8.15 5.33
C ASP A 392 -3.52 -7.01 4.85
N GLN A 393 -2.35 -7.40 4.32
CA GLN A 393 -1.31 -6.52 3.79
C GLN A 393 -1.37 -6.48 2.26
N HIS A 394 -2.49 -6.04 1.67
CA HIS A 394 -2.64 -6.05 0.21
C HIS A 394 -2.06 -4.81 -0.50
N HIS A 395 -1.71 -3.74 0.22
CA HIS A 395 -1.07 -2.53 -0.32
C HIS A 395 0.46 -2.65 -0.43
N VAL A 396 0.90 -3.64 -1.19
CA VAL A 396 2.31 -3.99 -1.39
C VAL A 396 2.97 -3.14 -2.49
N GLY A 397 4.30 -3.17 -2.61
CA GLY A 397 4.99 -2.39 -3.64
C GLY A 397 4.57 -2.73 -5.07
N LEU A 398 4.30 -4.02 -5.36
CA LEU A 398 3.89 -4.52 -6.67
C LEU A 398 2.42 -4.98 -6.64
N GLU A 399 1.51 -4.03 -6.45
CA GLU A 399 0.08 -4.28 -6.49
C GLU A 399 -0.36 -4.81 -7.87
N ARG A 400 -1.11 -5.91 -7.85
CA ARG A 400 -1.68 -6.55 -9.04
C ARG A 400 -3.15 -6.20 -9.28
N THR A 401 -3.71 -5.31 -8.48
CA THR A 401 -5.12 -4.92 -8.55
C THR A 401 -5.24 -3.44 -8.20
N ALA A 402 -5.95 -2.68 -9.04
CA ALA A 402 -6.26 -1.28 -8.79
C ALA A 402 -7.38 -1.17 -7.72
N ARG A 403 -7.02 -1.32 -6.45
CA ARG A 403 -7.99 -1.28 -5.33
C ARG A 403 -8.44 0.14 -5.03
N TRP A 404 -9.71 0.30 -4.65
CA TRP A 404 -10.26 1.59 -4.23
C TRP A 404 -9.86 1.98 -2.82
N CYS A 405 -9.43 1.03 -1.98
CA CYS A 405 -8.98 1.35 -0.64
C CYS A 405 -7.61 2.02 -0.68
N ASP A 406 -7.41 2.96 0.23
CA ASP A 406 -6.11 3.46 0.63
C ASP A 406 -5.78 2.95 2.03
N ALA A 407 -4.51 2.64 2.26
CA ALA A 407 -4.00 2.30 3.60
C ALA A 407 -3.96 3.55 4.49
N GLU A 408 -3.83 4.73 3.88
CA GLU A 408 -3.49 5.98 4.54
C GLU A 408 -4.71 6.92 4.72
N GLY A 409 -4.45 8.11 5.26
CA GLY A 409 -5.42 9.20 5.37
C GLY A 409 -6.06 9.38 6.75
N PRO A 410 -6.91 10.41 6.88
CA PRO A 410 -7.33 10.93 8.19
C PRO A 410 -8.18 9.90 8.95
N PRO A 411 -7.84 9.56 10.20
CA PRO A 411 -8.60 8.61 11.02
C PRO A 411 -9.88 9.19 11.59
N VAL A 412 -10.07 10.51 11.47
CA VAL A 412 -11.25 11.24 11.95
C VAL A 412 -11.76 12.10 10.80
N CYS A 413 -13.07 12.05 10.57
CA CYS A 413 -13.75 12.75 9.48
C CYS A 413 -15.07 13.35 9.97
N TRP A 414 -15.65 14.25 9.17
CA TRP A 414 -17.03 14.72 9.35
C TRP A 414 -18.00 13.94 8.49
N THR A 415 -19.19 13.68 9.04
CA THR A 415 -20.38 13.38 8.24
C THR A 415 -21.34 14.56 8.32
N GLU A 416 -21.89 14.97 7.18
CA GLU A 416 -22.85 16.06 7.11
C GLU A 416 -24.28 15.52 7.20
N ARG A 417 -25.08 16.08 8.10
CA ARG A 417 -26.52 15.81 8.19
C ARG A 417 -27.28 16.61 7.14
N PRO A 418 -28.49 16.19 6.73
CA PRO A 418 -29.36 16.99 5.87
C PRO A 418 -29.67 18.40 6.40
N THR A 419 -29.51 18.62 7.72
CA THR A 419 -29.68 19.91 8.38
C THR A 419 -28.45 20.83 8.25
N GLY A 420 -27.36 20.39 7.62
CA GLY A 420 -26.08 21.12 7.53
C GLY A 420 -25.18 20.97 8.76
N GLU A 421 -25.59 20.18 9.76
CA GLU A 421 -24.76 19.89 10.93
C GLU A 421 -23.65 18.89 10.60
N LEU A 422 -22.44 19.16 11.10
CA LEU A 422 -21.29 18.28 10.93
C LEU A 422 -21.07 17.43 12.19
N ARG A 423 -21.05 16.10 12.03
CA ARG A 423 -20.74 15.15 13.11
C ARG A 423 -19.37 14.55 12.92
N LEU A 424 -18.51 14.75 13.92
CA LEU A 424 -17.18 14.19 13.97
C LEU A 424 -17.27 12.71 14.35
N TYR A 425 -16.56 11.85 13.63
CA TYR A 425 -16.50 10.44 13.96
C TYR A 425 -15.15 9.82 13.58
N ARG A 426 -14.86 8.67 14.21
CA ARG A 426 -13.70 7.84 13.87
C ARG A 426 -13.99 7.04 12.60
N ARG A 427 -13.18 7.21 11.57
CA ARG A 427 -13.18 6.39 10.36
C ARG A 427 -12.86 4.93 10.72
N ARG A 428 -13.70 4.00 10.27
CA ARG A 428 -13.50 2.54 10.44
C ARG A 428 -13.33 1.78 9.12
N ALA A 429 -13.73 2.40 8.01
CA ALA A 429 -13.54 1.87 6.67
C ALA A 429 -12.34 2.55 6.00
N PRO A 430 -11.67 1.89 5.05
CA PRO A 430 -10.56 2.49 4.31
C PRO A 430 -11.01 3.73 3.53
N LEU A 431 -10.08 4.67 3.31
CA LEU A 431 -10.35 5.82 2.47
C LEU A 431 -10.48 5.39 1.00
N THR A 432 -11.26 6.13 0.23
CA THR A 432 -11.30 5.97 -1.23
C THR A 432 -10.05 6.60 -1.81
N ARG A 433 -9.31 5.80 -2.54
CA ARG A 433 -8.15 6.16 -3.34
C ARG A 433 -8.60 6.61 -4.72
N GLU A 434 -8.27 7.84 -5.09
CA GLU A 434 -8.54 8.42 -6.42
C GLU A 434 -7.30 8.41 -7.33
N GLU A 435 -6.11 8.31 -6.72
CA GLU A 435 -4.84 8.22 -7.45
C GLU A 435 -3.90 7.17 -6.85
N THR A 436 -3.08 6.56 -7.70
CA THR A 436 -2.07 5.59 -7.30
C THR A 436 -0.73 5.83 -7.96
N ARG A 437 0.30 5.98 -7.13
CA ARG A 437 1.67 6.14 -7.58
C ARG A 437 2.37 4.80 -7.82
N ASN A 438 1.86 3.65 -7.38
CA ASN A 438 2.55 2.35 -7.45
C ASN A 438 1.84 1.29 -8.32
N VAL A 439 0.52 1.39 -8.52
CA VAL A 439 -0.21 0.45 -9.39
C VAL A 439 0.02 0.86 -10.85
N VAL A 440 0.50 -0.08 -11.65
CA VAL A 440 0.65 0.09 -13.10
C VAL A 440 -0.35 -0.79 -13.82
N ALA A 441 -1.10 -0.19 -14.73
CA ALA A 441 -2.00 -0.91 -15.63
C ALA A 441 -1.59 -0.69 -17.08
N ASP A 442 -1.94 -1.64 -17.93
CA ASP A 442 -1.81 -1.46 -19.37
C ASP A 442 -3.04 -0.79 -19.99
N THR A 443 -2.95 -0.41 -21.27
CA THR A 443 -4.07 0.18 -22.00
C THR A 443 -5.27 -0.78 -22.17
N GLY A 444 -5.07 -2.07 -21.97
CA GLY A 444 -6.10 -3.12 -21.95
C GLY A 444 -6.79 -3.31 -20.59
N GLY A 445 -6.41 -2.55 -19.55
CA GLY A 445 -6.99 -2.61 -18.22
C GLY A 445 -6.43 -3.72 -17.32
N ARG A 446 -5.32 -4.35 -17.71
CA ARG A 446 -4.65 -5.37 -16.89
C ARG A 446 -3.63 -4.69 -15.97
N ALA A 447 -3.75 -4.91 -14.67
CA ALA A 447 -2.87 -4.34 -13.65
C ALA A 447 -1.81 -5.35 -13.18
N GLY A 448 -0.64 -4.84 -12.79
CA GLY A 448 0.46 -5.65 -12.27
C GLY A 448 1.25 -6.41 -13.35
N TYR A 449 2.21 -7.21 -12.89
CA TYR A 449 3.18 -7.87 -13.78
C TYR A 449 2.75 -9.26 -14.27
N GLY A 450 1.61 -9.80 -13.82
CA GLY A 450 1.12 -11.12 -14.23
C GLY A 450 1.15 -11.36 -15.75
N PRO A 451 0.56 -10.45 -16.57
CA PRO A 451 0.61 -10.55 -18.04
C PRO A 451 2.01 -10.41 -18.65
N TYR A 452 2.99 -9.96 -17.87
CA TYR A 452 4.36 -9.64 -18.29
C TYR A 452 5.41 -10.46 -17.53
N LEU A 453 4.99 -11.59 -16.93
CA LEU A 453 5.82 -12.43 -16.07
C LEU A 453 7.16 -12.84 -16.74
N PRO A 454 7.23 -13.27 -18.02
CA PRO A 454 8.52 -13.56 -18.66
C PRO A 454 9.50 -12.38 -18.66
N ALA A 455 9.00 -11.16 -18.88
CA ALA A 455 9.82 -9.94 -18.86
C ALA A 455 10.32 -9.63 -17.45
N MET A 456 9.45 -9.71 -16.45
CA MET A 456 9.79 -9.58 -15.03
C MET A 456 10.91 -10.56 -14.63
N LEU A 457 10.73 -11.85 -14.91
CA LEU A 457 11.70 -12.89 -14.58
C LEU A 457 13.03 -12.71 -15.32
N ARG A 458 13.01 -12.27 -16.59
CA ARG A 458 14.21 -11.92 -17.36
C ARG A 458 15.01 -10.81 -16.67
N GLY A 459 14.32 -9.76 -16.25
CA GLY A 459 14.94 -8.64 -15.53
C GLY A 459 15.59 -9.08 -14.22
N MET A 460 14.89 -9.90 -13.44
CA MET A 460 15.44 -10.48 -12.21
C MET A 460 16.72 -11.26 -12.48
N PHE A 461 16.73 -12.09 -13.52
CA PHE A 461 17.91 -12.86 -13.91
C PHE A 461 19.07 -11.98 -14.41
N ASP A 462 18.77 -10.95 -15.22
CA ASP A 462 19.77 -10.00 -15.73
C ASP A 462 20.46 -9.24 -14.59
N ALA A 463 19.70 -8.68 -13.66
CA ALA A 463 20.26 -7.96 -12.52
C ALA A 463 21.02 -8.89 -11.58
N TRP A 464 20.48 -10.09 -11.29
CA TRP A 464 21.12 -11.02 -10.38
C TRP A 464 22.46 -11.53 -10.91
N THR A 465 22.51 -11.92 -12.19
CA THR A 465 23.76 -12.36 -12.81
C THR A 465 24.78 -11.23 -12.89
N LEU A 466 24.33 -9.99 -13.15
CA LEU A 466 25.19 -8.81 -13.08
C LEU A 466 25.78 -8.64 -11.67
N MET A 467 24.96 -8.71 -10.62
CA MET A 467 25.44 -8.63 -9.23
C MET A 467 26.42 -9.76 -8.90
N CYS A 468 26.16 -11.01 -9.32
CA CYS A 468 27.11 -12.11 -9.18
C CYS A 468 28.45 -11.80 -9.88
N ARG A 469 28.41 -11.24 -11.10
CA ARG A 469 29.59 -10.85 -11.87
C ARG A 469 30.36 -9.68 -11.25
N GLN A 470 29.64 -8.76 -10.60
CA GLN A 470 30.17 -7.55 -9.98
C GLN A 470 30.41 -7.69 -8.46
N ARG A 471 30.31 -8.90 -7.88
CA ARG A 471 30.45 -9.14 -6.43
C ARG A 471 31.69 -8.47 -5.82
N ALA A 472 32.83 -8.53 -6.51
CA ALA A 472 34.05 -7.88 -6.03
C ALA A 472 33.95 -6.34 -6.02
N ALA A 473 33.36 -5.74 -7.05
CA ALA A 473 33.14 -4.31 -7.15
C ALA A 473 32.11 -3.81 -6.12
N ILE A 474 31.02 -4.56 -5.93
CA ILE A 474 30.00 -4.32 -4.90
C ILE A 474 30.65 -4.33 -3.50
N ARG A 475 31.41 -5.38 -3.19
CA ARG A 475 32.11 -5.48 -1.91
C ARG A 475 33.09 -4.31 -1.70
N ALA A 476 33.84 -3.94 -2.74
CA ALA A 476 34.77 -2.81 -2.67
C ALA A 476 34.03 -1.49 -2.39
N PHE A 477 32.93 -1.23 -3.11
CA PHE A 477 32.08 -0.06 -2.91
C PHE A 477 31.51 -0.02 -1.49
N LEU A 478 30.88 -1.09 -1.02
CA LEU A 478 30.29 -1.15 0.32
C LEU A 478 31.34 -1.02 1.43
N SER A 479 32.57 -1.50 1.22
CA SER A 479 33.63 -1.38 2.24
C SER A 479 34.06 0.06 2.53
N THR A 480 33.75 1.01 1.63
CA THR A 480 34.07 2.44 1.82
C THR A 480 32.83 3.31 1.96
N ALA A 481 31.72 2.94 1.32
CA ALA A 481 30.50 3.74 1.30
C ALA A 481 29.70 3.68 2.62
N THR A 482 29.92 2.69 3.48
CA THR A 482 29.12 2.51 4.72
C THR A 482 29.54 3.40 5.89
N ALA A 483 30.72 4.04 5.83
CA ALA A 483 31.24 4.83 6.94
C ALA A 483 30.31 6.02 7.26
N GLY A 484 29.96 6.20 8.53
CA GLY A 484 29.05 7.27 8.97
C GLY A 484 27.57 7.07 8.65
N HIS A 485 27.22 5.99 7.93
CA HIS A 485 25.84 5.67 7.57
C HIS A 485 25.16 4.75 8.59
N HIS A 486 23.84 4.82 8.60
CA HIS A 486 22.99 4.11 9.55
C HIS A 486 21.85 3.37 8.84
N VAL A 487 21.38 2.28 9.43
CA VAL A 487 20.18 1.55 8.99
C VAL A 487 19.10 1.64 10.04
N ARG A 488 17.83 1.77 9.64
CA ARG A 488 16.68 1.72 10.55
C ARG A 488 16.54 0.32 11.12
N VAL A 489 16.25 0.23 12.41
CA VAL A 489 16.05 -1.01 13.14
C VAL A 489 14.62 -1.08 13.66
N LEU A 490 13.82 -2.01 13.14
CA LEU A 490 12.49 -2.28 13.64
C LEU A 490 12.55 -3.22 14.85
N ARG A 491 12.22 -2.69 16.03
CA ARG A 491 12.16 -3.50 17.26
C ARG A 491 10.88 -4.31 17.41
N GLN A 492 9.86 -3.94 16.64
CA GLN A 492 8.55 -4.55 16.48
C GLN A 492 8.04 -4.21 15.07
N PRO A 493 7.13 -5.00 14.49
CA PRO A 493 6.39 -4.60 13.30
C PRO A 493 5.67 -3.26 13.49
N THR A 494 5.72 -2.38 12.48
CA THR A 494 5.21 -1.00 12.55
C THR A 494 3.72 -0.93 12.91
N PHE A 495 2.89 -1.86 12.41
CA PHE A 495 1.45 -1.89 12.71
C PHE A 495 1.15 -1.96 14.22
N ARG A 496 2.01 -2.61 15.02
CA ARG A 496 1.84 -2.68 16.48
C ARG A 496 1.97 -1.32 17.14
N TYR A 497 2.81 -0.44 16.60
CA TYR A 497 2.92 0.93 17.09
C TYR A 497 1.71 1.77 16.69
N PHE A 498 1.22 1.61 15.46
CA PHE A 498 -0.02 2.25 15.03
C PHE A 498 -1.22 1.86 15.89
N ASP A 499 -1.38 0.57 16.17
CA ASP A 499 -2.46 0.08 17.04
C ASP A 499 -2.42 0.70 18.44
N ALA A 500 -1.22 1.01 18.95
CA ALA A 500 -1.05 1.71 20.22
C ALA A 500 -1.27 3.23 20.12
N LEU A 501 -0.95 3.84 18.97
CA LEU A 501 -1.09 5.27 18.72
C LEU A 501 -2.53 5.68 18.40
N VAL A 502 -3.27 4.89 17.62
CA VAL A 502 -4.61 5.27 17.14
C VAL A 502 -5.60 5.50 18.29
N PRO A 503 -5.78 4.59 19.27
CA PRO A 503 -6.65 4.84 20.42
C PRO A 503 -6.19 6.03 21.25
N ARG A 504 -4.88 6.23 21.34
CA ARG A 504 -4.29 7.36 22.04
C ARG A 504 -4.66 8.66 21.31
N TRP A 505 -4.37 8.80 20.03
CA TRP A 505 -4.76 9.97 19.23
C TRP A 505 -6.25 10.28 19.37
N LEU A 506 -7.11 9.27 19.19
CA LEU A 506 -8.57 9.42 19.21
C LEU A 506 -9.16 9.73 20.59
N SER A 507 -8.49 9.32 21.68
CA SER A 507 -8.89 9.69 23.05
C SER A 507 -8.44 11.10 23.47
N GLY A 508 -7.75 11.83 22.58
CA GLY A 508 -6.90 12.95 22.97
C GLY A 508 -5.93 12.47 24.07
N GLY A 509 -5.11 11.49 23.72
CA GLY A 509 -4.11 10.71 24.46
C GLY A 509 -4.27 10.45 25.96
N GLY A 510 -5.50 10.43 26.45
CA GLY A 510 -5.83 9.94 27.79
C GLY A 510 -5.60 8.44 27.96
N ALA A 511 -5.59 7.66 26.87
CA ALA A 511 -5.22 6.25 26.88
C ALA A 511 -3.69 6.07 26.94
N ALA A 512 -3.21 5.24 27.86
CA ALA A 512 -1.80 4.84 27.88
C ALA A 512 -1.45 4.04 26.61
N PRO A 513 -0.24 4.17 26.05
CA PRO A 513 0.18 3.41 24.88
C PRO A 513 0.43 1.96 25.30
N HIS A 514 -0.64 1.17 25.33
CA HIS A 514 -0.59 -0.26 25.55
C HIS A 514 -0.79 -0.98 24.22
N PRO A 515 0.01 -2.02 23.93
CA PRO A 515 -0.29 -2.92 22.84
C PRO A 515 -1.66 -3.55 23.04
N THR A 516 -2.37 -3.78 21.93
CA THR A 516 -3.63 -4.53 21.94
C THR A 516 -3.41 -6.00 22.31
N ASP A 517 -2.27 -6.54 21.91
CA ASP A 517 -1.81 -7.89 22.22
C ASP A 517 -1.12 -7.93 23.60
N PRO A 518 -1.61 -8.72 24.56
CA PRO A 518 -1.03 -8.82 25.90
C PRO A 518 0.41 -9.35 25.94
N ASP A 519 0.84 -10.11 24.93
CA ASP A 519 2.19 -10.68 24.83
C ASP A 519 3.22 -9.70 24.25
N VAL A 520 2.74 -8.58 23.71
CA VAL A 520 3.61 -7.49 23.23
C VAL A 520 3.89 -6.54 24.40
N HIS A 521 5.16 -6.15 24.54
CA HIS A 521 5.58 -5.22 25.58
C HIS A 521 6.48 -4.14 25.01
N PHE A 522 6.11 -2.87 25.22
CA PHE A 522 6.97 -1.73 24.87
C PHE A 522 7.94 -1.40 25.99
N ASP A 523 9.22 -1.25 25.65
CA ASP A 523 10.23 -0.86 26.61
C ASP A 523 10.17 0.65 26.92
N ARG A 524 11.13 1.16 27.69
CA ARG A 524 11.14 2.59 28.05
C ARG A 524 11.34 3.48 26.82
N ALA A 525 12.27 3.14 25.93
CA ALA A 525 12.59 3.97 24.79
C ALA A 525 11.41 4.05 23.81
N GLU A 526 10.74 2.93 23.51
CA GLU A 526 9.53 2.93 22.67
C GLU A 526 8.40 3.75 23.31
N ARG A 527 8.12 3.55 24.60
CA ARG A 527 7.08 4.31 25.31
C ARG A 527 7.38 5.81 25.35
N ASP A 528 8.65 6.21 25.43
CA ASP A 528 9.03 7.62 25.42
C ASP A 528 8.71 8.28 24.08
N GLN A 529 8.92 7.57 22.95
CA GLN A 529 8.54 8.05 21.61
C GLN A 529 7.01 8.04 21.41
N LEU A 530 6.33 6.95 21.76
CA LEU A 530 4.86 6.85 21.66
C LEU A 530 4.14 7.91 22.49
N ARG A 531 4.71 8.35 23.62
CA ARG A 531 4.15 9.44 24.43
C ARG A 531 4.12 10.78 23.71
N ARG A 532 5.01 10.99 22.73
CA ARG A 532 5.04 12.16 21.83
C ARG A 532 4.15 11.98 20.59
N LEU A 533 3.48 10.83 20.48
CA LEU A 533 2.77 10.39 19.28
C LEU A 533 3.68 10.16 18.06
N ASP A 534 4.94 9.82 18.31
CA ASP A 534 5.83 9.35 17.26
C ASP A 534 5.72 7.83 17.11
N VAL A 535 5.83 7.35 15.87
CA VAL A 535 6.16 5.94 15.64
C VAL A 535 7.63 5.75 16.01
N PRO A 536 7.95 4.81 16.93
CA PRO A 536 9.31 4.63 17.42
C PRO A 536 10.32 4.39 16.30
N TYR A 537 11.37 5.21 16.31
CA TYR A 537 12.42 5.19 15.30
C TYR A 537 13.77 4.91 15.98
N PHE A 538 14.47 3.91 15.49
CA PHE A 538 15.77 3.47 15.99
C PHE A 538 16.70 3.18 14.82
N VAL A 539 18.00 3.36 15.05
CA VAL A 539 19.02 3.14 14.04
C VAL A 539 20.19 2.34 14.58
N ARG A 540 20.99 1.77 13.70
CA ARG A 540 22.28 1.16 14.01
C ARG A 540 23.30 1.60 12.96
N SER A 541 24.55 1.84 13.39
CA SER A 541 25.62 2.16 12.44
C SER A 541 25.87 0.98 11.51
N LEU A 542 26.15 1.27 10.23
CA LEU A 542 26.53 0.25 9.26
C LEU A 542 27.90 -0.37 9.54
N GLU A 543 28.70 0.24 10.43
CA GLU A 543 29.95 -0.32 10.94
C GLU A 543 29.72 -1.28 12.12
N GLY A 544 28.47 -1.44 12.57
CA GLY A 544 28.08 -2.26 13.70
C GLY A 544 27.89 -1.46 15.00
N GLY A 545 27.83 -2.15 16.14
CA GLY A 545 27.59 -1.52 17.46
C GLY A 545 26.16 -1.67 17.98
N PRO A 546 25.76 -0.86 18.98
CA PRO A 546 24.45 -0.97 19.62
C PRO A 546 23.32 -0.37 18.77
N VAL A 547 22.08 -0.68 19.14
CA VAL A 547 20.90 0.05 18.66
C VAL A 547 20.87 1.42 19.33
N LEU A 548 20.55 2.45 18.56
CA LEU A 548 20.55 3.85 18.95
C LEU A 548 19.16 4.46 18.79
N SER A 549 18.74 5.30 19.74
CA SER A 549 17.67 6.28 19.52
C SER A 549 18.23 7.55 18.89
N VAL A 550 17.39 8.27 18.15
CA VAL A 550 17.71 9.60 17.62
C VAL A 550 17.08 10.66 18.53
N GLU A 551 17.87 11.66 18.91
CA GLU A 551 17.41 12.78 19.73
C GLU A 551 16.49 13.71 18.92
N PRO A 552 15.39 14.21 19.52
CA PRO A 552 14.50 15.14 18.83
C PRO A 552 15.12 16.55 18.69
N PRO A 553 14.54 17.42 17.84
CA PRO A 553 14.87 18.85 17.78
C PRO A 553 14.81 19.51 19.18
N PRO A 554 15.57 20.58 19.41
CA PRO A 554 16.37 21.35 18.44
C PRO A 554 17.79 20.79 18.20
N VAL A 555 18.12 19.61 18.74
CA VAL A 555 19.42 18.98 18.48
C VAL A 555 19.52 18.58 17.00
N PRO A 556 20.52 19.03 16.22
CA PRO A 556 20.59 18.75 14.78
C PRO A 556 20.62 17.25 14.46
N PHE A 557 21.56 16.51 15.07
CA PHE A 557 21.58 15.05 15.01
C PHE A 557 22.35 14.49 16.21
N GLY A 558 21.61 14.00 17.21
CA GLY A 558 22.16 13.31 18.37
C GLY A 558 21.70 11.86 18.37
N THR A 559 22.57 10.94 18.80
CA THR A 559 22.19 9.54 19.02
C THR A 559 22.58 9.09 20.41
N ALA A 560 21.75 8.22 20.99
CA ALA A 560 21.97 7.64 22.31
C ALA A 560 21.76 6.12 22.28
N PRO A 561 22.65 5.32 22.86
CA PRO A 561 22.44 3.88 22.98
C PRO A 561 21.18 3.56 23.79
N VAL A 562 20.39 2.61 23.30
CA VAL A 562 19.22 2.09 24.02
C VAL A 562 19.47 0.66 24.49
N ALA A 563 18.74 0.25 25.54
CA ALA A 563 18.87 -1.09 26.09
C ALA A 563 18.60 -2.16 25.01
N ALA A 564 19.52 -3.11 24.89
CA ALA A 564 19.38 -4.21 23.96
C ALA A 564 18.21 -5.12 24.39
N ARG A 565 17.24 -5.32 23.48
CA ARG A 565 16.40 -6.52 23.53
C ARG A 565 17.24 -7.73 23.11
N PRO A 566 16.81 -8.97 23.41
CA PRO A 566 17.34 -10.14 22.71
C PRO A 566 17.33 -9.85 21.21
N GLU A 567 18.45 -10.15 20.56
CA GLU A 567 18.55 -10.04 19.11
C GLU A 567 17.46 -10.91 18.47
N PRO A 568 16.71 -10.40 17.48
CA PRO A 568 15.70 -11.19 16.80
C PRO A 568 16.34 -12.38 16.11
N GLU A 569 15.54 -13.41 15.87
CA GLU A 569 15.97 -14.53 15.06
C GLU A 569 16.42 -14.02 13.69
N GLY A 570 17.70 -14.25 13.33
CA GLY A 570 18.29 -13.74 12.10
C GLY A 570 19.15 -12.48 12.23
N GLY A 571 19.24 -11.87 13.42
CA GLY A 571 20.20 -10.80 13.68
C GLY A 571 19.69 -9.38 13.42
N TRP A 572 20.32 -8.40 14.02
CA TRP A 572 20.08 -6.98 13.69
C TRP A 572 20.83 -6.58 12.41
N PRO A 573 20.23 -5.77 11.52
CA PRO A 573 20.96 -5.22 10.39
C PRO A 573 22.08 -4.26 10.87
N PRO A 574 23.16 -4.09 10.10
CA PRO A 574 23.44 -4.79 8.85
C PRO A 574 23.94 -6.23 9.07
N LEU A 575 23.50 -7.16 8.22
CA LEU A 575 24.05 -8.50 8.16
C LEU A 575 25.33 -8.52 7.33
N ARG A 576 26.40 -9.05 7.93
CA ARG A 576 27.74 -9.05 7.34
C ARG A 576 27.82 -9.82 6.02
N GLU A 577 27.12 -10.94 5.92
CA GLU A 577 27.04 -11.75 4.69
C GLU A 577 26.51 -10.97 3.48
N LEU A 578 25.60 -10.00 3.69
CA LEU A 578 25.05 -9.16 2.62
C LEU A 578 26.03 -8.04 2.22
N LEU A 579 26.73 -7.45 3.19
CA LEU A 579 27.81 -6.47 2.92
C LEU A 579 28.96 -7.10 2.12
N GLU A 580 29.26 -8.38 2.38
CA GLU A 580 30.31 -9.13 1.68
C GLU A 580 29.82 -9.81 0.38
N GLY A 581 28.53 -9.66 0.06
CA GLY A 581 27.87 -10.23 -1.10
C GLY A 581 27.90 -11.76 -1.15
N GLU A 582 27.92 -12.44 0.00
CA GLU A 582 28.03 -13.90 0.09
C GLU A 582 26.80 -14.61 -0.47
N ASN A 583 25.64 -13.97 -0.38
CA ASN A 583 24.38 -14.46 -0.94
C ASN A 583 24.32 -14.40 -2.48
N LEU A 584 25.19 -13.62 -3.14
CA LEU A 584 25.20 -13.42 -4.59
C LEU A 584 25.76 -14.64 -5.34
N THR A 585 24.98 -15.71 -5.35
CA THR A 585 25.23 -16.94 -6.10
C THR A 585 24.08 -17.19 -7.08
N LEU A 586 24.32 -17.88 -8.20
CA LEU A 586 23.22 -18.20 -9.14
C LEU A 586 22.05 -18.91 -8.44
N ALA A 587 22.33 -19.83 -7.52
CA ALA A 587 21.29 -20.53 -6.76
C ALA A 587 20.44 -19.59 -5.88
N GLY A 588 21.01 -18.48 -5.40
CA GLY A 588 20.32 -17.54 -4.50
C GLY A 588 19.11 -16.84 -5.13
N LEU A 589 19.05 -16.75 -6.47
CA LEU A 589 17.90 -16.15 -7.17
C LEU A 589 16.64 -17.03 -7.14
N GLY A 590 16.82 -18.35 -7.00
CA GLY A 590 15.76 -19.32 -7.26
C GLY A 590 14.51 -19.14 -6.40
N VAL A 591 14.69 -18.75 -5.13
CA VAL A 591 13.58 -18.50 -4.19
C VAL A 591 12.77 -17.28 -4.63
N ALA A 592 13.44 -16.20 -5.01
CA ALA A 592 12.78 -14.98 -5.47
C ALA A 592 11.99 -15.22 -6.78
N LEU A 593 12.53 -16.01 -7.71
CA LEU A 593 11.81 -16.36 -8.94
C LEU A 593 10.53 -17.15 -8.65
N ARG A 594 10.60 -18.16 -7.77
CA ARG A 594 9.41 -18.92 -7.35
C ARG A 594 8.38 -17.98 -6.74
N ASP A 595 8.78 -17.15 -5.78
CA ASP A 595 7.85 -16.28 -5.06
C ASP A 595 7.22 -15.22 -5.98
N ALA A 596 7.99 -14.70 -6.95
CA ALA A 596 7.46 -13.80 -7.98
C ALA A 596 6.42 -14.50 -8.86
N VAL A 597 6.60 -15.77 -9.20
CA VAL A 597 5.59 -16.57 -9.93
C VAL A 597 4.37 -16.83 -9.07
N GLU A 598 4.57 -17.28 -7.83
CA GLU A 598 3.50 -17.65 -6.89
C GLU A 598 2.51 -16.49 -6.68
N HIS A 599 3.02 -15.26 -6.51
CA HIS A 599 2.21 -14.05 -6.29
C HIS A 599 1.21 -13.76 -7.42
N VAL A 600 1.57 -14.05 -8.67
CA VAL A 600 0.76 -13.73 -9.86
C VAL A 600 0.24 -14.97 -10.59
N PHE A 601 0.37 -16.17 -10.01
CA PHE A 601 0.02 -17.41 -10.70
C PHE A 601 -1.40 -17.41 -11.29
N ASP A 602 -2.36 -16.84 -10.56
CA ASP A 602 -3.75 -16.76 -11.00
C ASP A 602 -4.00 -15.65 -12.04
N ASP A 603 -3.05 -14.73 -12.22
CA ASP A 603 -3.13 -13.61 -13.17
C ASP A 603 -2.44 -13.95 -14.51
N VAL A 604 -1.72 -15.07 -14.60
CA VAL A 604 -1.03 -15.53 -15.82
C VAL A 604 -1.99 -16.32 -16.71
N THR A 605 -2.06 -15.97 -17.99
CA THR A 605 -2.87 -16.70 -18.98
C THR A 605 -2.19 -17.98 -19.45
N ASP A 606 -0.89 -17.89 -19.74
CA ASP A 606 -0.11 -18.96 -20.34
C ASP A 606 0.84 -19.56 -19.32
N HIS A 607 0.58 -20.82 -18.95
CA HIS A 607 1.40 -21.55 -17.99
C HIS A 607 2.61 -22.24 -18.66
N VAL A 608 2.67 -22.24 -19.99
CA VAL A 608 3.80 -22.74 -20.77
C VAL A 608 4.14 -21.68 -21.81
N VAL A 609 5.30 -21.03 -21.66
CA VAL A 609 5.72 -19.92 -22.51
C VAL A 609 7.15 -20.15 -22.97
N THR A 610 7.39 -19.97 -24.27
CA THR A 610 8.74 -19.90 -24.84
C THR A 610 8.87 -18.57 -25.57
N ASP A 611 9.56 -17.62 -24.95
CA ASP A 611 9.84 -16.31 -25.52
C ASP A 611 11.29 -16.27 -26.02
N GLY A 612 11.45 -16.36 -27.34
CA GLY A 612 12.76 -16.34 -27.98
C GLY A 612 13.45 -14.97 -27.96
N LEU A 613 12.70 -13.86 -27.81
CA LEU A 613 13.26 -12.51 -27.75
C LEU A 613 13.84 -12.22 -26.37
N LEU A 614 13.16 -12.67 -25.31
CA LEU A 614 13.67 -12.59 -23.94
C LEU A 614 14.62 -13.74 -23.59
N GLY A 615 14.64 -14.81 -24.40
CA GLY A 615 15.37 -16.03 -24.07
C GLY A 615 14.83 -16.70 -22.80
N VAL A 616 13.51 -16.66 -22.59
CA VAL A 616 12.84 -17.20 -21.41
C VAL A 616 11.97 -18.39 -21.81
N ARG A 617 12.12 -19.52 -21.09
CA ARG A 617 11.19 -20.65 -21.16
C ARG A 617 10.58 -20.88 -19.80
N LEU A 618 9.27 -20.75 -19.70
CA LEU A 618 8.51 -20.87 -18.45
C LEU A 618 7.58 -22.07 -18.57
N HIS A 619 7.57 -22.91 -17.55
CA HIS A 619 6.60 -24.01 -17.44
C HIS A 619 6.10 -24.13 -16.00
N LEU A 620 4.87 -23.68 -15.79
CA LEU A 620 4.17 -23.66 -14.51
C LEU A 620 3.18 -24.82 -14.42
N GLN A 621 3.26 -25.58 -13.33
CA GLN A 621 2.37 -26.72 -13.10
C GLN A 621 1.35 -26.42 -12.00
N SER A 622 1.77 -25.71 -10.97
CA SER A 622 0.95 -25.18 -9.87
C SER A 622 1.60 -23.90 -9.31
N PRO A 623 0.96 -23.16 -8.40
CA PRO A 623 1.59 -21.97 -7.78
C PRO A 623 2.96 -22.27 -7.17
N ALA A 624 3.13 -23.44 -6.58
CA ALA A 624 4.34 -23.85 -5.87
C ALA A 624 5.23 -24.84 -6.65
N GLU A 625 4.90 -25.17 -7.90
CA GLU A 625 5.65 -26.15 -8.71
C GLU A 625 5.80 -25.67 -10.16
N GLY A 626 7.05 -25.58 -10.62
CA GLY A 626 7.35 -25.13 -11.97
C GLY A 626 8.83 -25.02 -12.26
N GLN A 627 9.13 -24.50 -13.44
CA GLN A 627 10.48 -24.17 -13.85
C GLN A 627 10.51 -22.93 -14.73
N VAL A 628 11.64 -22.22 -14.69
CA VAL A 628 11.99 -21.17 -15.64
C VAL A 628 13.42 -21.36 -16.11
N ALA A 629 13.66 -21.25 -17.42
CA ALA A 629 14.98 -21.28 -18.02
C ALA A 629 15.29 -19.96 -18.71
N PHE A 630 16.54 -19.52 -18.57
CA PHE A 630 17.09 -18.32 -19.19
C PHE A 630 18.23 -18.70 -20.11
N ASP A 631 18.13 -18.30 -21.37
CA ASP A 631 19.25 -18.37 -22.29
C ASP A 631 20.25 -17.25 -21.96
N TRP A 632 21.53 -17.62 -21.94
CA TRP A 632 22.67 -16.73 -21.78
C TRP A 632 23.67 -17.02 -22.92
N PRO A 633 23.41 -16.46 -24.12
CA PRO A 633 24.18 -16.77 -25.33
C PRO A 633 25.67 -16.46 -25.20
N GLU A 634 26.03 -15.36 -24.54
CA GLU A 634 27.43 -14.92 -24.34
C GLU A 634 28.22 -15.94 -23.51
N ALA A 635 27.56 -16.63 -22.57
CA ALA A 635 28.15 -17.72 -21.81
C ALA A 635 28.03 -19.09 -22.52
N GLY A 636 27.26 -19.18 -23.61
CA GLY A 636 26.90 -20.44 -24.27
C GLY A 636 26.07 -21.36 -23.39
N ARG A 637 25.34 -20.82 -22.41
CA ARG A 637 24.61 -21.59 -21.39
C ARG A 637 23.13 -21.27 -21.36
N ARG A 638 22.35 -22.24 -20.89
CA ARG A 638 20.98 -22.09 -20.42
C ARG A 638 20.94 -22.39 -18.94
N ILE A 639 20.41 -21.45 -18.15
CA ILE A 639 20.27 -21.59 -16.70
C ILE A 639 18.80 -21.90 -16.39
N THR A 640 18.53 -23.09 -15.86
CA THR A 640 17.18 -23.53 -15.51
C THR A 640 17.01 -23.59 -13.99
N TYR A 641 16.02 -22.89 -13.47
CA TYR A 641 15.57 -22.97 -12.09
C TYR A 641 14.33 -23.86 -12.06
N LEU A 642 14.35 -24.89 -11.22
CA LEU A 642 13.22 -25.80 -10.99
C LEU A 642 12.84 -25.74 -9.52
N TRP A 643 11.56 -25.65 -9.22
CA TRP A 643 11.10 -25.61 -7.84
C TRP A 643 9.90 -26.51 -7.61
N ASP A 644 9.85 -27.01 -6.37
CA ASP A 644 8.67 -27.57 -5.75
C ASP A 644 8.44 -26.87 -4.41
N ARG A 645 7.43 -27.31 -3.66
CA ARG A 645 7.07 -26.77 -2.34
C ARG A 645 8.22 -26.76 -1.32
N ARG A 646 9.24 -27.61 -1.48
CA ARG A 646 10.29 -27.84 -0.48
C ARG A 646 11.65 -27.28 -0.90
N LYS A 647 11.96 -27.24 -2.20
CA LYS A 647 13.30 -26.87 -2.67
C LYS A 647 13.29 -26.18 -4.02
N VAL A 648 14.34 -25.41 -4.25
CA VAL A 648 14.72 -24.89 -5.57
C VAL A 648 16.02 -25.55 -6.00
N ARG A 649 16.10 -25.93 -7.28
CA ARG A 649 17.25 -26.57 -7.91
C ARG A 649 17.69 -25.77 -9.12
N LEU A 650 19.00 -25.80 -9.38
CA LEU A 650 19.63 -25.16 -10.53
C LEU A 650 20.17 -26.23 -11.47
N ARG A 651 19.87 -26.10 -12.76
CA ARG A 651 20.49 -26.88 -13.85
C ARG A 651 21.14 -25.93 -14.85
N ILE A 652 22.31 -26.28 -15.35
CA ILE A 652 23.07 -25.48 -16.32
C ILE A 652 23.40 -26.36 -17.52
N ASP A 653 22.79 -26.05 -18.64
CA ASP A 653 22.91 -26.80 -19.90
C ASP A 653 23.59 -25.94 -20.97
N PRO A 654 24.14 -26.52 -22.05
CA PRO A 654 24.43 -25.76 -23.27
C PRO A 654 23.20 -25.02 -23.79
N VAL A 655 23.37 -23.82 -24.37
CA VAL A 655 22.23 -22.99 -24.83
C VAL A 655 21.43 -23.64 -25.97
N ASP A 656 22.05 -24.53 -26.74
CA ASP A 656 21.48 -25.30 -27.83
C ASP A 656 20.98 -26.69 -27.39
N ALA A 657 21.10 -27.02 -26.10
CA ALA A 657 20.62 -28.29 -25.59
C ALA A 657 19.10 -28.45 -25.84
N PRO A 658 18.66 -29.66 -26.24
CA PRO A 658 17.24 -29.95 -26.42
C PRO A 658 16.51 -29.72 -25.10
N GLU A 659 15.26 -29.29 -25.20
CA GLU A 659 14.44 -29.06 -24.02
C GLU A 659 14.17 -30.39 -23.31
N ALA A 660 14.61 -30.49 -22.05
CA ALA A 660 14.33 -31.66 -21.24
C ALA A 660 12.80 -31.74 -21.00
N PRO A 661 12.21 -32.94 -21.08
CA PRO A 661 10.80 -33.11 -20.74
C PRO A 661 10.53 -32.60 -19.32
N VAL A 662 9.45 -31.86 -19.15
CA VAL A 662 9.05 -31.43 -17.81
C VAL A 662 8.42 -32.60 -17.07
N GLU A 663 9.02 -33.00 -15.96
CA GLU A 663 8.48 -34.05 -15.10
C GLU A 663 7.14 -33.59 -14.50
N PRO A 664 6.09 -34.43 -14.51
CA PRO A 664 4.83 -34.07 -13.90
C PRO A 664 4.99 -34.00 -12.38
N ALA A 665 4.69 -32.84 -11.79
CA ALA A 665 4.65 -32.68 -10.34
C ALA A 665 3.26 -33.01 -9.75
N PRO A 666 3.18 -33.50 -8.50
CA PRO A 666 1.92 -33.97 -7.90
C PRO A 666 0.82 -32.91 -7.87
N ALA A 667 1.11 -31.68 -7.43
CA ALA A 667 0.07 -30.64 -7.40
C ALA A 667 -0.34 -30.22 -8.82
N GLY A 668 0.61 -30.20 -9.74
CA GLY A 668 0.34 -30.06 -11.17
C GLY A 668 -0.59 -31.13 -11.76
N GLU A 669 -0.45 -32.38 -11.34
CA GLU A 669 -1.35 -33.47 -11.74
C GLU A 669 -2.76 -33.28 -11.18
N ILE A 670 -2.87 -32.91 -9.91
CA ILE A 670 -4.16 -32.61 -9.27
C ILE A 670 -4.86 -31.47 -10.01
N ARG A 671 -4.14 -30.35 -10.26
CA ARG A 671 -4.64 -29.21 -11.04
C ARG A 671 -5.13 -29.65 -12.41
N ARG A 672 -4.29 -30.35 -13.19
CA ARG A 672 -4.65 -30.81 -14.55
C ARG A 672 -5.89 -31.69 -14.54
N ARG A 673 -6.03 -32.57 -13.54
CA ARG A 673 -7.18 -33.46 -13.43
C ARG A 673 -8.45 -32.70 -13.04
N LEU A 674 -8.39 -31.77 -12.09
CA LEU A 674 -9.52 -30.91 -11.72
C LEU A 674 -10.04 -30.10 -12.91
N LEU A 675 -9.15 -29.39 -13.63
CA LEU A 675 -9.54 -28.61 -14.80
C LEU A 675 -10.02 -29.46 -15.97
N ARG A 676 -9.56 -30.72 -16.08
CA ARG A 676 -10.08 -31.65 -17.08
C ARG A 676 -11.49 -32.12 -16.71
N LEU A 677 -11.73 -32.47 -15.45
CA LEU A 677 -13.06 -32.87 -14.98
C LEU A 677 -14.08 -31.75 -15.17
N ASP A 678 -13.72 -30.52 -14.81
CA ASP A 678 -14.57 -29.34 -14.94
C ASP A 678 -14.95 -29.02 -16.40
N ARG A 679 -13.97 -29.08 -17.32
CA ARG A 679 -14.23 -28.92 -18.76
C ARG A 679 -15.14 -30.02 -19.31
N LEU A 680 -14.93 -31.27 -18.90
CA LEU A 680 -15.77 -32.40 -19.33
C LEU A 680 -17.19 -32.27 -18.78
N ASP A 681 -17.34 -31.88 -17.52
CA ASP A 681 -18.65 -31.61 -16.90
C ASP A 681 -19.36 -30.47 -17.64
N GLY A 682 -18.71 -29.32 -17.82
CA GLY A 682 -19.29 -28.16 -18.50
C GLY A 682 -19.72 -28.45 -19.95
N ALA A 683 -18.95 -29.26 -20.69
CA ALA A 683 -19.26 -29.65 -22.07
C ALA A 683 -20.53 -30.51 -22.19
N VAL A 684 -20.91 -31.25 -21.16
CA VAL A 684 -22.14 -32.05 -21.12
C VAL A 684 -23.27 -31.29 -20.42
N ARG A 685 -22.96 -30.60 -19.30
CA ARG A 685 -23.93 -29.91 -18.45
C ARG A 685 -24.53 -28.68 -19.10
N THR A 686 -23.74 -27.88 -19.82
CA THR A 686 -24.27 -26.64 -20.44
C THR A 686 -25.36 -26.95 -21.47
N PRO A 687 -25.15 -27.84 -22.47
CA PRO A 687 -26.21 -28.20 -23.41
C PRO A 687 -27.39 -28.92 -22.74
N TRP A 688 -27.13 -29.74 -21.71
CA TRP A 688 -28.17 -30.41 -20.95
C TRP A 688 -29.06 -29.41 -20.21
N ALA A 689 -28.48 -28.41 -19.56
CA ALA A 689 -29.20 -27.34 -18.88
C ALA A 689 -29.99 -26.47 -19.87
N ASP A 690 -29.38 -26.08 -21.00
CA ASP A 690 -30.03 -25.31 -22.06
C ASP A 690 -31.20 -26.08 -22.70
N GLY A 691 -31.11 -27.42 -22.73
CA GLY A 691 -32.18 -28.34 -23.15
C GLY A 691 -33.23 -28.64 -22.08
N GLY A 692 -33.29 -27.86 -21.00
CA GLY A 692 -34.27 -28.03 -19.92
C GLY A 692 -34.04 -29.26 -19.05
N MET A 693 -32.80 -29.78 -19.00
CA MET A 693 -32.39 -30.91 -18.16
C MET A 693 -33.15 -32.23 -18.46
N SER A 694 -33.64 -32.39 -19.69
CA SER A 694 -34.50 -33.52 -20.09
C SER A 694 -33.75 -34.73 -20.68
N ASP A 695 -32.50 -34.57 -21.13
CA ASP A 695 -31.71 -35.66 -21.70
C ASP A 695 -31.13 -36.59 -20.61
N THR A 696 -31.78 -37.75 -20.43
CA THR A 696 -31.36 -38.77 -19.45
C THR A 696 -30.00 -39.41 -19.76
N THR A 697 -29.53 -39.36 -21.02
CA THR A 697 -28.20 -39.88 -21.38
C THR A 697 -27.11 -38.92 -20.95
N ALA A 698 -27.31 -37.62 -21.15
CA ALA A 698 -26.44 -36.58 -20.60
C ALA A 698 -26.42 -36.62 -19.06
N GLU A 699 -27.59 -36.78 -18.43
CA GLU A 699 -27.70 -36.92 -16.98
C GLU A 699 -26.88 -38.11 -16.43
N ARG A 700 -27.02 -39.31 -17.03
CA ARG A 700 -26.21 -40.48 -16.62
C ARG A 700 -24.71 -40.24 -16.80
N ARG A 701 -24.29 -39.65 -17.92
CA ARG A 701 -22.88 -39.31 -18.16
C ARG A 701 -22.33 -38.34 -17.14
N LEU A 702 -23.12 -37.34 -16.72
CA LEU A 702 -22.73 -36.41 -15.66
C LEU A 702 -22.60 -37.11 -14.31
N ARG A 703 -23.51 -38.05 -13.98
CA ARG A 703 -23.42 -38.86 -12.76
C ARG A 703 -22.13 -39.68 -12.75
N ASP A 704 -21.89 -40.47 -13.81
CA ASP A 704 -20.70 -41.33 -13.91
C ASP A 704 -19.38 -40.52 -13.83
N LEU A 705 -19.34 -39.37 -14.50
CA LEU A 705 -18.19 -38.45 -14.45
C LEU A 705 -17.97 -37.90 -13.03
N THR A 706 -19.04 -37.51 -12.36
CA THR A 706 -19.00 -36.97 -10.99
C THR A 706 -18.54 -38.04 -10.01
N ASP A 707 -19.08 -39.27 -10.07
CA ASP A 707 -18.70 -40.37 -9.17
C ASP A 707 -17.24 -40.76 -9.31
N ALA A 708 -16.74 -40.86 -10.55
CA ALA A 708 -15.33 -41.10 -10.82
C ALA A 708 -14.44 -39.93 -10.33
N GLY A 709 -14.94 -38.70 -10.47
CA GLY A 709 -14.30 -37.49 -9.96
C GLY A 709 -14.18 -37.51 -8.43
N ILE A 710 -15.27 -37.83 -7.73
CA ILE A 710 -15.34 -37.85 -6.26
C ILE A 710 -14.50 -38.97 -5.67
N THR A 711 -14.51 -40.16 -6.28
CA THR A 711 -13.66 -41.28 -5.86
C THR A 711 -12.19 -40.86 -5.84
N TRP A 712 -11.75 -40.13 -6.86
CA TRP A 712 -10.40 -39.59 -6.92
C TRP A 712 -10.18 -38.40 -5.98
N LEU A 713 -11.11 -37.45 -5.92
CA LEU A 713 -10.99 -36.28 -5.04
C LEU A 713 -10.89 -36.71 -3.56
N THR A 714 -11.53 -37.81 -3.18
CA THR A 714 -11.43 -38.40 -1.85
C THR A 714 -9.97 -38.75 -1.49
N THR A 715 -9.19 -39.27 -2.44
CA THR A 715 -7.76 -39.58 -2.19
C THR A 715 -6.95 -38.30 -2.05
N VAL A 716 -7.23 -37.29 -2.89
CA VAL A 716 -6.57 -35.98 -2.80
C VAL A 716 -6.84 -35.32 -1.45
N VAL A 717 -8.09 -35.35 -0.99
CA VAL A 717 -8.49 -34.78 0.31
C VAL A 717 -7.81 -35.50 1.46
N ALA A 718 -7.70 -36.83 1.41
CA ALA A 718 -7.01 -37.60 2.43
C ALA A 718 -5.51 -37.25 2.52
N ASP A 719 -4.84 -37.05 1.38
CA ASP A 719 -3.39 -36.82 1.33
C ASP A 719 -2.99 -35.34 1.53
N HIS A 720 -3.87 -34.40 1.16
CA HIS A 720 -3.53 -32.98 1.06
C HIS A 720 -4.52 -32.03 1.75
N GLY A 721 -5.63 -32.52 2.30
CA GLY A 721 -6.75 -31.68 2.70
C GLY A 721 -7.46 -31.06 1.49
N TRP A 722 -8.18 -29.95 1.69
CA TRP A 722 -8.85 -29.28 0.58
C TRP A 722 -7.84 -28.83 -0.49
N PRO A 723 -8.04 -29.14 -1.79
CA PRO A 723 -7.17 -28.65 -2.86
C PRO A 723 -7.46 -27.17 -3.17
N GLY A 724 -7.06 -26.30 -2.25
CA GLY A 724 -7.23 -24.85 -2.34
C GLY A 724 -6.26 -24.17 -3.31
N ARG A 725 -6.40 -22.84 -3.40
CA ARG A 725 -5.64 -21.95 -4.27
C ARG A 725 -4.13 -22.17 -4.17
N ALA A 726 -3.55 -22.31 -2.97
CA ALA A 726 -2.12 -22.50 -2.74
C ALA A 726 -1.60 -23.86 -3.26
N LEU A 727 -2.46 -24.87 -3.41
CA LEU A 727 -2.09 -26.16 -4.01
C LEU A 727 -2.24 -26.15 -5.53
N VAL A 728 -3.39 -25.72 -6.04
CA VAL A 728 -3.75 -25.95 -7.45
C VAL A 728 -4.04 -24.67 -8.25
N GLY A 729 -4.02 -23.50 -7.64
CA GLY A 729 -4.49 -22.24 -8.20
C GLY A 729 -6.00 -22.05 -8.05
N ALA A 730 -6.46 -20.80 -8.13
CA ALA A 730 -7.85 -20.41 -7.86
C ALA A 730 -8.85 -21.09 -8.80
N GLU A 731 -8.50 -21.24 -10.09
CA GLU A 731 -9.36 -21.86 -11.10
C GLU A 731 -9.64 -23.34 -10.76
N ALA A 732 -8.60 -24.12 -10.47
CA ALA A 732 -8.74 -25.53 -10.10
C ALA A 732 -9.39 -25.72 -8.74
N ALA A 733 -9.12 -24.86 -7.75
CA ALA A 733 -9.81 -24.90 -6.46
C ALA A 733 -11.33 -24.67 -6.62
N THR A 734 -11.72 -23.75 -7.52
CA THR A 734 -13.14 -23.53 -7.85
C THR A 734 -13.73 -24.72 -8.61
N ALA A 735 -12.98 -25.36 -9.50
CA ALA A 735 -13.40 -26.60 -10.14
C ALA A 735 -13.63 -27.74 -9.14
N ALA A 736 -12.77 -27.87 -8.11
CA ALA A 736 -12.96 -28.83 -7.02
C ALA A 736 -14.25 -28.56 -6.23
N SER A 737 -14.53 -27.29 -5.91
CA SER A 737 -15.79 -26.86 -5.29
C SER A 737 -17.01 -27.27 -6.13
N ARG A 738 -16.99 -26.98 -7.44
CA ARG A 738 -18.08 -27.36 -8.35
C ARG A 738 -18.31 -28.87 -8.41
N LEU A 739 -17.22 -29.65 -8.49
CA LEU A 739 -17.30 -31.11 -8.48
C LEU A 739 -18.02 -31.63 -7.22
N VAL A 740 -17.70 -31.08 -6.04
CA VAL A 740 -18.35 -31.44 -4.77
C VAL A 740 -19.81 -31.00 -4.75
N GLN A 741 -20.14 -29.81 -5.27
CA GLN A 741 -21.52 -29.34 -5.37
C GLN A 741 -22.39 -30.26 -6.25
N HIS A 742 -21.82 -30.84 -7.30
CA HIS A 742 -22.55 -31.73 -8.22
C HIS A 742 -22.71 -33.16 -7.70
N ALA A 743 -22.02 -33.55 -6.61
CA ALA A 743 -21.98 -34.91 -6.08
C ALA A 743 -23.19 -35.28 -5.21
N ARG A 744 -24.40 -35.22 -5.77
CA ARG A 744 -25.68 -35.37 -5.04
C ARG A 744 -25.77 -36.62 -4.16
N GLU A 745 -25.20 -37.74 -4.61
CA GLU A 745 -25.27 -39.04 -3.94
C GLU A 745 -24.20 -39.24 -2.85
N HIS A 746 -23.26 -38.30 -2.67
CA HIS A 746 -22.12 -38.40 -1.75
C HIS A 746 -22.25 -37.44 -0.55
N LEU A 747 -23.35 -37.55 0.21
CA LEU A 747 -23.71 -36.57 1.25
C LEU A 747 -22.66 -36.44 2.37
N ASP A 748 -22.16 -37.56 2.90
CA ASP A 748 -21.17 -37.53 4.00
C ASP A 748 -19.86 -36.89 3.55
N PHE A 749 -19.40 -37.21 2.34
CA PHE A 749 -18.21 -36.59 1.76
C PHE A 749 -18.41 -35.09 1.53
N ARG A 750 -19.59 -34.67 1.03
CA ARG A 750 -19.91 -33.24 0.86
C ARG A 750 -19.92 -32.46 2.17
N ARG A 751 -20.45 -33.05 3.24
CA ARG A 751 -20.42 -32.45 4.59
C ARG A 751 -18.99 -32.31 5.09
N HIS A 752 -18.17 -33.35 4.93
CA HIS A 752 -16.74 -33.29 5.27
C HIS A 752 -15.98 -32.24 4.46
N CYS A 753 -16.21 -32.16 3.14
CA CYS A 753 -15.62 -31.13 2.31
C CYS A 753 -16.06 -29.72 2.71
N LEU A 754 -17.32 -29.52 3.13
CA LEU A 754 -17.78 -28.21 3.58
C LEU A 754 -16.99 -27.71 4.79
N GLU A 755 -16.62 -28.58 5.72
CA GLU A 755 -15.74 -28.23 6.86
C GLU A 755 -14.36 -27.80 6.36
N LEU A 756 -13.71 -28.61 5.52
CA LEU A 756 -12.39 -28.29 4.97
C LEU A 756 -12.39 -27.02 4.09
N MET A 757 -13.48 -26.81 3.34
CA MET A 757 -13.66 -25.62 2.51
C MET A 757 -13.81 -24.37 3.39
N ARG A 758 -14.50 -24.44 4.54
CA ARG A 758 -14.59 -23.32 5.50
C ARG A 758 -13.20 -22.97 6.04
N ASP A 759 -12.44 -23.96 6.48
CA ASP A 759 -11.07 -23.74 6.95
C ASP A 759 -10.20 -23.11 5.85
N ALA A 760 -10.38 -23.54 4.59
CA ALA A 760 -9.68 -22.96 3.45
C ALA A 760 -10.10 -21.51 3.18
N ALA A 761 -11.39 -21.19 3.27
CA ALA A 761 -11.91 -19.85 3.06
C ALA A 761 -11.48 -18.87 4.16
N GLU A 762 -11.40 -19.33 5.41
CA GLU A 762 -10.84 -18.56 6.54
C GLU A 762 -9.38 -18.17 6.30
N ARG A 763 -8.60 -19.02 5.63
CA ARG A 763 -7.22 -18.75 5.22
C ARG A 763 -7.08 -18.01 3.88
N GLY A 764 -8.18 -17.60 3.25
CA GLY A 764 -8.16 -16.99 1.91
C GLY A 764 -7.77 -17.94 0.76
N ASP A 765 -7.76 -19.25 1.01
CA ASP A 765 -7.37 -20.30 0.08
C ASP A 765 -8.54 -20.81 -0.79
N LEU A 766 -9.75 -20.32 -0.52
CA LEU A 766 -10.97 -20.53 -1.30
C LEU A 766 -11.91 -19.32 -1.15
N ALA A 767 -12.64 -18.94 -2.21
CA ALA A 767 -13.60 -17.85 -2.11
C ALA A 767 -14.81 -18.24 -1.23
N TRP A 768 -15.18 -17.38 -0.28
CA TRP A 768 -16.33 -17.59 0.63
C TRP A 768 -17.66 -17.88 -0.09
N ARG A 769 -17.85 -17.32 -1.30
CA ARG A 769 -19.01 -17.62 -2.14
C ARG A 769 -19.18 -19.11 -2.45
N GLU A 770 -18.08 -19.87 -2.56
CA GLU A 770 -18.13 -21.32 -2.77
C GLU A 770 -18.72 -22.06 -1.56
N ILE A 771 -18.50 -21.55 -0.35
CA ILE A 771 -19.10 -22.05 0.89
C ILE A 771 -20.61 -21.81 0.89
N ALA A 772 -21.05 -20.63 0.45
CA ALA A 772 -22.45 -20.28 0.37
C ALA A 772 -23.23 -21.24 -0.54
N TYR A 773 -22.68 -21.55 -1.72
CA TYR A 773 -23.31 -22.46 -2.68
C TYR A 773 -23.47 -23.89 -2.13
N LEU A 774 -22.45 -24.45 -1.48
CA LEU A 774 -22.52 -25.80 -0.92
C LEU A 774 -23.38 -25.86 0.35
N THR A 775 -23.32 -24.83 1.19
CA THR A 775 -24.14 -24.71 2.41
C THR A 775 -25.62 -24.73 2.06
N ASP A 776 -26.05 -23.87 1.12
CA ASP A 776 -27.46 -23.81 0.71
C ASP A 776 -27.90 -25.11 0.02
N GLU A 777 -27.07 -25.74 -0.82
CA GLU A 777 -27.39 -27.02 -1.46
C GLU A 777 -27.65 -28.12 -0.42
N LEU A 778 -26.81 -28.23 0.61
CA LEU A 778 -26.98 -29.22 1.68
C LEU A 778 -28.22 -28.94 2.52
N ARG A 779 -28.50 -27.66 2.84
CA ARG A 779 -29.69 -27.28 3.60
C ARG A 779 -30.98 -27.57 2.84
N VAL A 780 -31.04 -27.26 1.55
CA VAL A 780 -32.19 -27.62 0.71
C VAL A 780 -32.36 -29.14 0.64
N THR A 781 -31.26 -29.89 0.56
CA THR A 781 -31.30 -31.37 0.60
C THR A 781 -31.87 -31.90 1.93
N ASP A 782 -31.54 -31.24 3.04
CA ASP A 782 -32.04 -31.57 4.39
C ASP A 782 -33.44 -30.98 4.69
N GLY A 783 -34.09 -30.32 3.72
CA GLY A 783 -35.41 -29.70 3.88
C GLY A 783 -35.41 -28.43 4.76
N LEU A 784 -34.26 -27.81 4.96
CA LEU A 784 -34.08 -26.61 5.77
C LEU A 784 -34.07 -25.34 4.89
N PRO A 785 -34.52 -24.18 5.41
CA PRO A 785 -34.36 -22.90 4.72
C PRO A 785 -32.89 -22.62 4.43
N GLN A 786 -32.58 -22.10 3.24
CA GLN A 786 -31.23 -21.73 2.83
C GLN A 786 -30.76 -20.44 3.53
N VAL A 787 -29.45 -20.21 3.60
CA VAL A 787 -28.86 -19.07 4.35
C VAL A 787 -28.55 -17.91 3.41
N TYR A 788 -28.10 -18.18 2.19
CA TYR A 788 -27.58 -17.16 1.27
C TYR A 788 -28.43 -16.96 0.01
N GLY A 789 -29.47 -17.78 -0.19
CA GLY A 789 -30.40 -17.59 -1.30
C GLY A 789 -29.86 -18.08 -2.65
N THR A 790 -28.97 -19.06 -2.68
CA THR A 790 -28.29 -19.48 -3.92
C THR A 790 -29.03 -20.52 -4.75
N LYS A 791 -30.06 -21.18 -4.19
CA LYS A 791 -30.84 -22.22 -4.86
C LYS A 791 -32.24 -21.71 -5.18
N PHE A 792 -32.75 -22.15 -6.34
CA PHE A 792 -34.02 -21.71 -6.91
C PHE A 792 -34.91 -22.91 -7.27
N GLU A 793 -36.21 -22.67 -7.25
CA GLU A 793 -37.25 -23.58 -7.74
C GLU A 793 -38.19 -22.86 -8.71
N PRO A 794 -38.78 -23.59 -9.68
CA PRO A 794 -39.82 -23.05 -10.53
C PRO A 794 -41.16 -23.05 -9.77
N VAL A 795 -41.73 -21.87 -9.54
CA VAL A 795 -43.07 -21.67 -8.99
C VAL A 795 -43.87 -20.80 -9.94
N ASP A 796 -45.02 -21.28 -10.40
CA ASP A 796 -45.92 -20.57 -11.35
C ASP A 796 -45.20 -20.03 -12.61
N GLY A 797 -44.26 -20.82 -13.14
CA GLY A 797 -43.50 -20.43 -14.34
C GLY A 797 -42.44 -19.37 -14.09
N VAL A 798 -42.11 -19.05 -12.84
CA VAL A 798 -41.04 -18.11 -12.46
C VAL A 798 -40.04 -18.82 -11.54
N LEU A 799 -38.74 -18.63 -11.79
CA LEU A 799 -37.71 -19.07 -10.84
C LEU A 799 -37.74 -18.16 -9.61
N VAL A 800 -37.98 -18.77 -8.45
CA VAL A 800 -37.95 -18.11 -7.14
C VAL A 800 -36.91 -18.79 -6.26
N PRO A 801 -36.20 -18.04 -5.38
CA PRO A 801 -35.31 -18.67 -4.42
C PRO A 801 -36.10 -19.62 -3.50
N TRP A 802 -35.51 -20.77 -3.14
CA TRP A 802 -36.02 -21.60 -2.04
C TRP A 802 -36.14 -20.77 -0.74
N PRO A 803 -36.98 -21.17 0.24
CA PRO A 803 -37.16 -20.44 1.49
C PRO A 803 -35.83 -20.05 2.14
N VAL A 804 -35.64 -18.76 2.43
CA VAL A 804 -34.42 -18.21 3.03
C VAL A 804 -34.64 -17.99 4.54
N GLU A 805 -33.71 -18.45 5.36
CA GLU A 805 -33.66 -18.16 6.80
C GLU A 805 -33.44 -16.65 7.00
N ASP A 806 -34.30 -15.97 7.75
CA ASP A 806 -34.26 -14.51 7.97
C ASP A 806 -34.01 -13.68 6.70
N PRO A 807 -34.97 -13.62 5.75
CA PRO A 807 -34.77 -12.98 4.45
C PRO A 807 -34.31 -11.52 4.52
N GLN A 808 -34.72 -10.79 5.56
CA GLN A 808 -34.34 -9.39 5.81
C GLN A 808 -32.83 -9.19 6.03
N ASP A 809 -32.10 -10.24 6.46
CA ASP A 809 -30.66 -10.21 6.73
C ASP A 809 -29.83 -10.86 5.62
N VAL A 810 -30.46 -11.33 4.53
CA VAL A 810 -29.75 -12.07 3.48
C VAL A 810 -28.69 -11.22 2.77
N ASP A 811 -29.00 -9.97 2.44
CA ASP A 811 -28.07 -9.10 1.71
C ASP A 811 -26.87 -8.69 2.56
N ARG A 812 -27.06 -8.54 3.88
CA ARG A 812 -25.97 -8.32 4.83
C ARG A 812 -25.01 -9.51 4.85
N ARG A 813 -25.55 -10.74 4.86
CA ARG A 813 -24.76 -11.98 4.81
C ARG A 813 -24.05 -12.14 3.46
N ARG A 814 -24.72 -11.82 2.35
CA ARG A 814 -24.15 -11.89 0.99
C ARG A 814 -23.02 -10.88 0.80
N ALA A 815 -23.21 -9.65 1.25
CA ALA A 815 -22.18 -8.61 1.22
C ALA A 815 -20.92 -9.03 1.99
N ALA A 816 -21.09 -9.66 3.16
CA ALA A 816 -19.96 -10.18 3.94
C ALA A 816 -19.12 -11.25 3.21
N LEU A 817 -19.69 -11.94 2.21
CA LEU A 817 -18.98 -12.94 1.39
C LEU A 817 -18.59 -12.41 0.00
N GLY A 818 -18.71 -11.10 -0.25
CA GLY A 818 -18.44 -10.49 -1.55
C GLY A 818 -19.43 -10.91 -2.65
N MET A 819 -20.67 -11.19 -2.28
CA MET A 819 -21.75 -11.57 -3.21
C MET A 819 -22.69 -10.39 -3.47
N GLU A 820 -23.20 -10.30 -4.71
CA GLU A 820 -24.25 -9.33 -5.11
C GLU A 820 -25.52 -9.52 -4.26
N PRO A 821 -26.37 -8.49 -4.07
CA PRO A 821 -27.69 -8.63 -3.43
C PRO A 821 -28.55 -9.77 -4.03
N LEU A 822 -29.42 -10.38 -3.23
CA LEU A 822 -30.25 -11.50 -3.65
C LEU A 822 -31.19 -11.14 -4.82
N ALA A 823 -31.68 -9.90 -4.85
CA ALA A 823 -32.52 -9.40 -5.94
C ALA A 823 -31.76 -9.41 -7.28
N ASP A 824 -30.55 -8.84 -7.31
CA ASP A 824 -29.70 -8.80 -8.51
C ASP A 824 -29.32 -10.20 -8.97
N HIS A 825 -29.02 -11.09 -8.01
CA HIS A 825 -28.75 -12.49 -8.26
C HIS A 825 -29.96 -13.21 -8.90
N THR A 826 -31.15 -12.99 -8.35
CA THR A 826 -32.40 -13.57 -8.85
C THR A 826 -32.65 -13.13 -10.30
N ASP A 827 -32.45 -11.86 -10.60
CA ASP A 827 -32.60 -11.33 -11.96
C ASP A 827 -31.56 -11.93 -12.92
N ARG A 828 -30.31 -12.10 -12.47
CA ARG A 828 -29.26 -12.77 -13.26
C ARG A 828 -29.62 -14.22 -13.56
N ILE A 829 -30.13 -14.96 -12.58
CA ILE A 829 -30.56 -16.36 -12.74
C ILE A 829 -31.74 -16.45 -13.70
N ARG A 830 -32.77 -15.59 -13.56
CA ARG A 830 -33.93 -15.57 -14.45
C ARG A 830 -33.57 -15.24 -15.89
N ARG A 831 -32.63 -14.31 -16.12
CA ARG A 831 -32.11 -14.01 -17.46
C ARG A 831 -31.33 -15.19 -18.05
N ARG A 832 -30.60 -15.93 -17.22
CA ARG A 832 -29.79 -17.07 -17.67
C ARG A 832 -30.62 -18.31 -17.96
N PHE A 833 -31.68 -18.54 -17.18
CA PHE A 833 -32.57 -19.71 -17.27
C PHE A 833 -34.03 -19.28 -17.42
N PRO A 834 -34.42 -18.74 -18.59
CA PRO A 834 -35.81 -18.38 -18.83
C PRO A 834 -36.67 -19.64 -18.88
N LEU A 835 -37.68 -19.72 -17.99
CA LEU A 835 -38.70 -20.76 -18.07
C LEU A 835 -39.55 -20.47 -19.31
N THR A 836 -39.29 -21.17 -20.41
CA THR A 836 -40.16 -21.09 -21.60
C THR A 836 -41.45 -21.84 -21.26
N GLY A 837 -42.59 -21.14 -21.33
CA GLY A 837 -43.89 -21.72 -21.03
C GLY A 837 -44.17 -22.95 -21.90
N ARG A 838 -44.05 -24.14 -21.32
CA ARG A 838 -44.63 -25.37 -21.86
C ARG A 838 -45.47 -26.06 -20.78
N GLU A 839 -46.76 -25.90 -21.01
CA GLU A 839 -47.89 -26.76 -20.67
C GLU A 839 -48.37 -26.80 -19.21
N ALA A 840 -49.34 -25.91 -18.97
CA ALA A 840 -50.56 -26.33 -18.29
C ALA A 840 -51.20 -27.51 -19.04
N SER A 841 -51.26 -28.67 -18.40
CA SER A 841 -52.31 -29.69 -18.57
C SER A 841 -52.45 -30.49 -17.28
#